data_AF-A0A1C3N0M4-F1
#
_entry.id   AF-A0A1C3N0M4-F1
#
_cell.length_a   1.000
_cell.length_b   1.000
_cell.length_c   1.000
_cell.angle_alpha   90.00
_cell.angle_beta   90.00
_cell.angle_gamma   90.00
#
_symmetry.space_group_name_H-M   'P 1'
#
loop_
_entity.id
_entity.type
_entity.pdbx_description
1 polymer ?
#
loop_
_entity_poly.entity_id
_entity_poly.type
_entity_poly.pdbx_seq_one_letter_code
_entity_poly.pdbx_strand_id
1 'polypeptide(L)'
;MKPPVPYRRWALVAGTALALLVGGLTIPLTRAAEAAPVGAGSYTTTPVGPLPSGCGQMSTNPRQFVTANAPAGAVPTNDWWSSLLWKRLDCAYSEPLHAHPISYDTFGDGLGFSANSTPAISGTATGVGEFHFPYVQDIRVGVAGLAAPVVRVDGWSDWTVSPYWSDGARTLRATIGHGLPFAYFQSSGGDAVINTSGAPEVWSSSGATLGFRVNGHDYVAFAPSGASWTVGGSRISSTLAGRGYFSVALLPPTGSAAERASLAATYAQYAHAHVTGTRVSYVYDPATSGLTTTYAFTTTAREGTATQTVVSLYPHQWKSLTGSTPITPTYPSARGRMKVLTGVTQFRTAMKFQGVLPELPAVGDGSGADLATLTGHLAAARGNPMDQRGNDTYWTGKGLGRAARLAEVADLVNDTATRDSALNAIRTTLTDWFTASSGKTSRVFYYDANWGTLIGYPASYGSDQELNDHHFHYGYYIAAAATLAKFDPTWASASRYGGMVDLLIRDANNYRRDDTRFPYLRDFDIYAGHDWASGHGSFGAGNNQESSSEGMNFANALIQWGQVTGDTAVRDAGIFLYTTQAAAIQEYWFDSSDQNFPSAFGHSTVGMVWGDGGAYATWFSGEPEMIQGINLLPVTGGHLYLGNNPAYVRTNYAELVRNNGGPPTVWQDILWQFQALGDGDAALANLRANPGYTPEEGESRAHTFHWIRNLAALGTVDTSVTGNHPLSAVFSRNGARTYVASNPTAAPVTVTFSNGTTLTVGAGRTATTGAYTWSGGNATGGTPPTTPPPTTPPPTPGNPTRYLLPGGGLGAAGGAATVTVAAANGNHDGTPTNAQVFTATGLNLAYAGGQTAFDLFLDADRAVGNGVQLRVSYDLTGNGSWERVETWRYFATDPVPGYEHYTQSAGLASATGTLGALSNGTVRVEVWSAIGSNPSTLGVGNQSVLRLPYS
;
A
#
# COMPACT_ATOMS: atom_id res chain seq x y z
N MET A 1 -4.60 42.64 35.10
CA MET A 1 -4.32 42.77 36.56
C MET A 1 -5.20 41.77 37.32
N LYS A 2 -4.69 41.21 38.42
CA LYS A 2 -5.36 40.37 39.44
C LYS A 2 -4.94 40.90 40.84
N PRO A 3 -5.56 40.48 41.96
CA PRO A 3 -6.81 39.73 42.12
C PRO A 3 -7.93 40.73 42.56
N PRO A 4 -8.43 40.90 43.82
CA PRO A 4 -8.28 40.17 45.09
C PRO A 4 -9.46 39.19 45.38
N VAL A 5 -9.54 38.68 46.62
CA VAL A 5 -10.65 37.91 47.24
C VAL A 5 -10.73 38.32 48.72
N PRO A 6 -11.89 38.23 49.40
CA PRO A 6 -11.86 37.74 50.77
C PRO A 6 -12.97 36.74 51.17
N TYR A 7 -12.62 35.90 52.14
CA TYR A 7 -13.47 34.98 52.93
C TYR A 7 -14.40 35.80 53.89
N ARG A 8 -15.37 35.28 54.68
CA ARG A 8 -15.56 33.97 55.37
C ARG A 8 -16.97 33.92 56.03
N ARG A 9 -17.64 32.75 56.04
CA ARG A 9 -18.58 32.10 57.04
C ARG A 9 -19.50 32.99 57.94
N TRP A 10 -20.73 32.63 58.32
CA TRP A 10 -21.17 31.50 59.18
C TRP A 10 -22.72 31.31 59.19
N ALA A 11 -23.20 30.07 59.41
CA ALA A 11 -24.44 29.66 60.17
C ALA A 11 -25.86 30.13 59.71
N LEU A 12 -26.99 29.40 59.89
CA LEU A 12 -27.30 28.00 60.28
C LEU A 12 -28.78 27.66 59.89
N VAL A 13 -29.10 26.39 59.53
CA VAL A 13 -30.34 25.61 59.87
C VAL A 13 -31.76 26.12 59.48
N ALA A 14 -32.76 25.30 59.13
CA ALA A 14 -32.85 23.94 58.54
C ALA A 14 -34.32 23.61 58.15
N GLY A 15 -34.53 22.51 57.41
CA GLY A 15 -35.83 21.84 57.21
C GLY A 15 -35.79 20.84 56.04
N THR A 16 -35.34 19.59 56.21
CA THR A 16 -36.16 18.38 56.45
C THR A 16 -37.15 18.02 55.32
N ALA A 17 -37.23 16.78 54.78
CA ALA A 17 -36.48 15.53 55.02
C ALA A 17 -36.76 14.45 53.95
N LEU A 18 -35.98 13.35 54.03
CA LEU A 18 -36.20 11.96 53.54
C LEU A 18 -35.93 11.66 52.05
N ALA A 19 -35.30 10.56 51.62
CA ALA A 19 -35.01 9.26 52.26
C ALA A 19 -33.70 8.59 51.72
N LEU A 20 -33.31 7.42 52.26
CA LEU A 20 -32.04 6.72 52.00
C LEU A 20 -32.00 5.91 50.68
N LEU A 21 -30.78 5.67 50.14
CA LEU A 21 -30.23 4.32 49.92
C LEU A 21 -28.72 4.32 49.57
N VAL A 22 -28.09 3.15 49.67
CA VAL A 22 -26.62 2.95 49.73
C VAL A 22 -25.96 2.99 48.34
N GLY A 23 -24.88 3.76 48.20
CA GLY A 23 -23.95 3.72 47.06
C GLY A 23 -22.50 3.74 47.55
N GLY A 24 -21.71 2.73 47.19
CA GLY A 24 -20.33 2.59 47.66
C GLY A 24 -19.38 3.60 47.00
N LEU A 25 -18.37 4.07 47.74
CA LEU A 25 -17.28 4.86 47.18
C LEU A 25 -16.42 3.98 46.26
N THR A 26 -16.66 4.08 44.95
CA THR A 26 -15.67 3.70 43.94
C THR A 26 -14.59 4.78 43.91
N ILE A 27 -13.46 4.52 44.57
CA ILE A 27 -12.23 5.28 44.31
C ILE A 27 -11.84 4.98 42.86
N PRO A 28 -11.76 5.97 41.95
CA PRO A 28 -11.29 5.71 40.60
C PRO A 28 -9.80 5.39 40.66
N LEU A 29 -9.46 4.10 40.54
CA LEU A 29 -8.10 3.68 40.21
C LEU A 29 -7.79 4.20 38.81
N THR A 30 -7.08 5.33 38.75
CA THR A 30 -6.46 5.83 37.52
C THR A 30 -5.43 4.79 37.07
N ARG A 31 -5.82 3.89 36.16
CA ARG A 31 -4.85 3.06 35.43
C ARG A 31 -3.89 4.02 34.71
N ALA A 32 -2.60 3.77 34.86
CA ALA A 32 -1.59 4.44 34.03
C ALA A 32 -1.85 4.10 32.56
N ALA A 33 -1.50 5.01 31.65
CA ALA A 33 -1.60 4.77 30.21
C ALA A 33 -0.81 3.52 29.84
N GLU A 34 -1.48 2.56 29.20
CA GLU A 34 -0.92 1.25 28.90
C GLU A 34 -0.11 1.33 27.59
N ALA A 35 1.20 1.14 27.69
CA ALA A 35 2.09 1.10 26.54
C ALA A 35 2.21 -0.35 26.05
N ALA A 36 1.93 -0.58 24.77
CA ALA A 36 2.09 -1.89 24.14
C ALA A 36 3.54 -2.05 23.65
N PRO A 37 4.32 -3.03 24.18
CA PRO A 37 5.71 -3.22 23.81
C PRO A 37 5.86 -3.85 22.42
N VAL A 38 6.86 -3.38 21.67
CA VAL A 38 7.23 -3.86 20.34
C VAL A 38 8.76 -3.96 20.29
N GLY A 39 9.28 -5.12 20.68
CA GLY A 39 10.72 -5.28 20.93
C GLY A 39 11.16 -4.44 22.13
N ALA A 40 12.06 -3.49 21.90
CA ALA A 40 12.46 -2.48 22.88
C ALA A 40 11.71 -1.15 22.71
N GLY A 41 10.93 -0.98 21.63
CA GLY A 41 10.03 0.16 21.44
C GLY A 41 8.63 -0.09 22.00
N SER A 42 7.75 0.89 21.85
CA SER A 42 6.34 0.81 22.23
C SER A 42 5.49 1.90 21.58
N TYR A 43 4.18 1.63 21.47
CA TYR A 43 3.14 2.62 21.20
C TYR A 43 2.17 2.72 22.38
N THR A 44 1.46 3.84 22.52
CA THR A 44 0.40 3.98 23.54
C THR A 44 -0.94 3.45 23.00
N THR A 45 -1.73 2.80 23.85
CA THR A 45 -3.15 2.46 23.55
C THR A 45 -4.13 3.44 24.19
N THR A 46 -3.63 4.49 24.86
CA THR A 46 -4.41 5.61 25.39
C THR A 46 -4.28 6.82 24.44
N PRO A 47 -5.38 7.43 23.98
CA PRO A 47 -5.33 8.66 23.17
C PRO A 47 -4.56 9.78 23.87
N VAL A 48 -3.70 10.47 23.13
CA VAL A 48 -2.89 11.61 23.64
C VAL A 48 -3.13 12.92 22.90
N GLY A 49 -3.90 12.90 21.81
CA GLY A 49 -4.27 14.07 21.00
C GLY A 49 -5.65 13.89 20.35
N PRO A 50 -6.02 14.77 19.40
CA PRO A 50 -7.27 14.67 18.65
C PRO A 50 -7.36 13.36 17.86
N LEU A 51 -8.57 12.83 17.69
CA LEU A 51 -8.84 11.59 16.96
C LEU A 51 -9.58 11.87 15.65
N PRO A 52 -9.63 10.91 14.70
CA PRO A 52 -10.37 11.04 13.44
C PRO A 52 -11.80 11.54 13.65
N SER A 53 -12.24 12.50 12.84
CA SER A 53 -13.50 13.23 13.07
C SER A 53 -14.43 13.24 11.85
N GLY A 54 -15.74 13.30 12.08
CA GLY A 54 -16.77 13.21 11.05
C GLY A 54 -18.16 13.12 11.68
N CYS A 55 -19.18 12.82 10.88
CA CYS A 55 -20.56 12.73 11.37
C CYS A 55 -20.76 11.62 12.43
N GLY A 56 -21.70 11.82 13.36
CA GLY A 56 -22.10 10.79 14.32
C GLY A 56 -21.06 10.52 15.42
N GLN A 57 -20.61 9.28 15.56
CA GLN A 57 -19.64 8.82 16.56
C GLN A 57 -18.29 8.43 15.92
N MET A 58 -17.88 9.13 14.87
CA MET A 58 -16.81 8.72 13.95
C MET A 58 -15.46 8.45 14.65
N SER A 59 -15.12 9.22 15.69
CA SER A 59 -13.89 9.05 16.49
C SER A 59 -13.84 7.78 17.34
N THR A 60 -14.97 7.14 17.62
CA THR A 60 -15.04 5.93 18.48
C THR A 60 -15.71 4.74 17.79
N ASN A 61 -16.38 4.96 16.66
CA ASN A 61 -17.03 3.92 15.87
C ASN A 61 -16.97 4.26 14.36
N PRO A 62 -15.82 4.04 13.70
CA PRO A 62 -15.70 4.19 12.24
C PRO A 62 -16.59 3.22 11.46
N ARG A 63 -17.04 2.13 12.11
CA ARG A 63 -17.95 1.15 11.52
C ARG A 63 -19.43 1.55 11.64
N GLN A 64 -19.77 2.74 12.13
CA GLN A 64 -21.17 3.17 12.28
C GLN A 64 -21.96 3.22 10.95
N PHE A 65 -21.28 3.38 9.81
CA PHE A 65 -21.88 3.47 8.46
C PHE A 65 -21.68 2.22 7.59
N VAL A 66 -21.26 1.08 8.15
CA VAL A 66 -21.28 -0.21 7.42
C VAL A 66 -22.55 -1.01 7.71
N THR A 67 -22.84 -2.03 6.90
CA THR A 67 -23.84 -3.08 7.22
C THR A 67 -23.17 -4.22 8.02
N ALA A 68 -23.97 -5.18 8.49
CA ALA A 68 -23.44 -6.39 9.14
C ALA A 68 -22.66 -7.33 8.19
N ASN A 69 -22.77 -7.14 6.87
CA ASN A 69 -22.07 -7.97 5.87
C ASN A 69 -20.64 -7.50 5.57
N ALA A 70 -20.30 -6.26 5.95
CA ALA A 70 -19.03 -5.64 5.60
C ALA A 70 -17.85 -6.34 6.30
N PRO A 71 -16.70 -6.56 5.60
CA PRO A 71 -15.53 -7.25 6.16
C PRO A 71 -15.13 -6.72 7.53
N ALA A 72 -14.94 -7.61 8.50
CA ALA A 72 -14.59 -7.26 9.88
C ALA A 72 -13.15 -6.72 9.99
N GLY A 73 -12.86 -6.04 11.11
CA GLY A 73 -11.55 -5.43 11.38
C GLY A 73 -11.49 -3.94 11.02
N ALA A 74 -10.29 -3.46 10.73
CA ALA A 74 -10.02 -2.09 10.30
C ALA A 74 -10.84 -1.71 9.05
N VAL A 75 -11.19 -0.42 8.92
CA VAL A 75 -11.87 0.10 7.72
C VAL A 75 -10.85 0.72 6.77
N PRO A 76 -11.04 0.60 5.44
CA PRO A 76 -10.27 1.39 4.48
C PRO A 76 -10.47 2.89 4.67
N THR A 77 -9.39 3.63 4.46
CA THR A 77 -9.29 5.09 4.36
C THR A 77 -8.39 5.38 3.15
N ASN A 78 -8.22 6.65 2.76
CA ASN A 78 -7.25 7.02 1.71
C ASN A 78 -7.55 6.33 0.36
N ASP A 79 -8.84 6.24 0.00
CA ASP A 79 -9.33 5.54 -1.17
C ASP A 79 -10.35 6.42 -1.94
N TRP A 80 -10.61 6.15 -3.22
CA TRP A 80 -11.52 6.94 -4.07
C TRP A 80 -12.99 6.93 -3.59
N TRP A 81 -13.32 6.04 -2.65
CA TRP A 81 -14.65 5.84 -2.08
C TRP A 81 -14.75 6.04 -0.58
N SER A 82 -13.69 6.53 0.08
CA SER A 82 -13.66 6.69 1.55
C SER A 82 -14.79 7.57 2.10
N SER A 83 -15.31 8.52 1.32
CA SER A 83 -16.42 9.40 1.71
C SER A 83 -17.71 8.63 2.04
N LEU A 84 -17.95 7.45 1.44
CA LEU A 84 -19.06 6.56 1.79
C LEU A 84 -18.99 6.08 3.25
N LEU A 85 -17.78 5.73 3.71
CA LEU A 85 -17.52 5.26 5.08
C LEU A 85 -17.41 6.41 6.05
N TRP A 86 -16.64 7.45 5.69
CA TRP A 86 -16.21 8.49 6.62
C TRP A 86 -17.32 9.50 6.89
N LYS A 87 -18.10 9.89 5.88
CA LYS A 87 -19.18 10.89 6.01
C LYS A 87 -18.69 12.14 6.74
N ARG A 88 -17.64 12.78 6.20
CA ARG A 88 -16.97 13.94 6.81
C ARG A 88 -17.80 15.22 6.75
N LEU A 89 -18.52 15.41 5.65
CA LEU A 89 -19.30 16.62 5.33
C LEU A 89 -20.79 16.29 5.11
N ASP A 90 -21.12 15.31 4.25
CA ASP A 90 -22.47 14.73 4.16
C ASP A 90 -22.64 13.56 5.16
N CYS A 91 -23.58 13.70 6.11
CA CYS A 91 -23.87 12.69 7.13
C CYS A 91 -24.81 11.55 6.68
N ALA A 92 -25.45 11.66 5.52
CA ALA A 92 -26.38 10.68 4.97
C ALA A 92 -25.76 9.91 3.79
N TYR A 93 -25.06 10.62 2.91
CA TYR A 93 -24.66 10.14 1.59
C TYR A 93 -23.15 10.08 1.42
N SER A 94 -22.63 10.52 0.29
CA SER A 94 -21.25 10.46 -0.14
C SER A 94 -20.95 11.76 -0.87
N GLU A 95 -19.68 12.12 -0.95
CA GLU A 95 -19.23 13.02 -2.02
C GLU A 95 -19.07 12.19 -3.32
N PRO A 96 -18.98 12.83 -4.50
CA PRO A 96 -18.78 12.17 -5.78
C PRO A 96 -17.61 11.16 -5.80
N LEU A 97 -17.88 10.04 -6.47
CA LEU A 97 -17.08 8.81 -6.46
C LEU A 97 -16.52 8.53 -7.86
N HIS A 98 -15.30 8.99 -8.13
CA HIS A 98 -14.70 8.98 -9.47
C HIS A 98 -14.04 7.64 -9.83
N ALA A 99 -14.87 6.61 -9.99
CA ALA A 99 -14.41 5.25 -10.31
C ALA A 99 -13.85 5.10 -11.73
N HIS A 100 -14.37 5.83 -12.72
CA HIS A 100 -14.04 5.68 -14.14
C HIS A 100 -14.30 4.27 -14.76
N PRO A 101 -14.93 4.19 -15.94
CA PRO A 101 -15.29 5.29 -16.84
C PRO A 101 -16.56 6.04 -16.40
N ILE A 102 -17.17 5.62 -15.30
CA ILE A 102 -18.33 6.25 -14.67
C ILE A 102 -17.88 6.89 -13.36
N SER A 103 -18.30 8.13 -13.12
CA SER A 103 -18.30 8.73 -11.78
C SER A 103 -19.69 8.55 -11.15
N TYR A 104 -19.76 8.26 -9.85
CA TYR A 104 -21.02 8.00 -9.16
C TYR A 104 -21.30 9.05 -8.08
N ASP A 105 -22.56 9.15 -7.66
CA ASP A 105 -22.96 9.93 -6.49
C ASP A 105 -24.17 9.24 -5.82
N THR A 106 -24.37 9.41 -4.51
CA THR A 106 -25.38 8.66 -3.76
C THR A 106 -26.50 9.55 -3.22
N PHE A 107 -27.73 9.08 -3.35
CA PHE A 107 -28.93 9.82 -2.95
C PHE A 107 -29.90 8.88 -2.24
N GLY A 108 -30.88 9.42 -1.50
CA GLY A 108 -31.85 8.59 -0.76
C GLY A 108 -32.64 7.59 -1.62
N ASP A 109 -32.86 7.90 -2.90
CA ASP A 109 -33.60 7.05 -3.84
C ASP A 109 -32.73 6.14 -4.73
N GLY A 110 -31.40 6.27 -4.69
CA GLY A 110 -30.49 5.39 -5.44
C GLY A 110 -29.09 5.93 -5.73
N LEU A 111 -28.46 5.32 -6.74
CA LEU A 111 -27.10 5.61 -7.22
C LEU A 111 -27.17 6.45 -8.50
N GLY A 112 -26.62 7.66 -8.46
CA GLY A 112 -26.40 8.51 -9.62
C GLY A 112 -25.14 8.09 -10.40
N PHE A 113 -25.17 8.32 -11.72
CA PHE A 113 -24.10 8.01 -12.67
C PHE A 113 -23.80 9.26 -13.48
N SER A 114 -22.52 9.50 -13.75
CA SER A 114 -22.03 10.48 -14.72
C SER A 114 -20.97 9.84 -15.60
N ALA A 115 -21.12 9.99 -16.91
CA ALA A 115 -20.09 9.70 -17.90
C ALA A 115 -19.51 11.00 -18.50
N ASN A 116 -19.54 12.12 -17.75
CA ASN A 116 -19.08 13.42 -18.24
C ASN A 116 -17.66 13.33 -18.85
N SER A 117 -17.62 13.55 -20.16
CA SER A 117 -16.41 13.46 -20.98
C SER A 117 -15.83 14.82 -21.39
N THR A 118 -16.40 15.91 -20.86
CA THR A 118 -15.98 17.29 -21.17
C THR A 118 -15.24 17.89 -19.98
N PRO A 119 -13.95 18.26 -20.14
CA PRO A 119 -13.21 18.93 -19.08
C PRO A 119 -13.72 20.37 -18.88
N ALA A 120 -14.03 20.72 -17.65
CA ALA A 120 -14.04 22.10 -17.20
C ALA A 120 -12.58 22.53 -16.96
N ILE A 121 -12.19 23.69 -17.50
CA ILE A 121 -10.83 24.23 -17.37
C ILE A 121 -10.90 25.64 -16.79
N SER A 122 -10.07 25.93 -15.79
CA SER A 122 -10.02 27.19 -15.06
C SER A 122 -8.58 27.68 -14.89
N GLY A 123 -8.40 28.97 -14.60
CA GLY A 123 -7.10 29.60 -14.40
C GLY A 123 -6.41 30.03 -15.70
N THR A 124 -5.07 29.94 -15.75
CA THR A 124 -4.25 30.47 -16.86
C THR A 124 -3.05 29.59 -17.20
N ALA A 125 -2.73 29.42 -18.48
CA ALA A 125 -1.63 28.58 -19.02
C ALA A 125 -0.18 28.97 -18.62
N THR A 126 0.00 29.88 -17.65
CA THR A 126 1.31 30.32 -17.11
C THR A 126 1.29 30.50 -15.59
N GLY A 127 0.13 30.38 -14.95
CA GLY A 127 -0.05 30.57 -13.50
C GLY A 127 -0.83 29.40 -12.94
N VAL A 128 -1.57 29.60 -11.85
CA VAL A 128 -2.49 28.58 -11.36
C VAL A 128 -3.55 28.25 -12.40
N GLY A 129 -3.82 26.97 -12.60
CA GLY A 129 -4.84 26.47 -13.51
C GLY A 129 -5.21 25.02 -13.24
N GLU A 130 -6.43 24.63 -13.59
CA GLU A 130 -6.98 23.31 -13.28
C GLU A 130 -7.77 22.75 -14.48
N PHE A 131 -7.84 21.42 -14.57
CA PHE A 131 -8.80 20.73 -15.42
C PHE A 131 -9.52 19.63 -14.63
N HIS A 132 -10.84 19.59 -14.75
CA HIS A 132 -11.70 18.68 -13.99
C HIS A 132 -12.81 18.12 -14.89
N PHE A 133 -13.22 16.88 -14.64
CA PHE A 133 -14.35 16.20 -15.29
C PHE A 133 -15.48 16.05 -14.26
N PRO A 134 -16.10 17.16 -13.82
CA PRO A 134 -16.97 17.18 -12.66
C PRO A 134 -18.18 16.26 -12.86
N TYR A 135 -18.69 15.73 -11.75
CA TYR A 135 -19.87 14.88 -11.76
C TYR A 135 -21.10 15.64 -12.30
N VAL A 136 -21.65 15.16 -13.42
CA VAL A 136 -22.90 15.64 -14.02
C VAL A 136 -23.82 14.43 -14.23
N GLN A 137 -24.90 14.35 -13.44
CA GLN A 137 -25.78 13.16 -13.44
C GLN A 137 -26.47 12.95 -14.80
N ASP A 138 -26.17 11.83 -15.45
CA ASP A 138 -26.88 11.32 -16.63
C ASP A 138 -28.12 10.53 -16.19
N ILE A 139 -27.93 9.57 -15.28
CA ILE A 139 -28.98 8.67 -14.79
C ILE A 139 -28.89 8.47 -13.27
N ARG A 140 -30.01 8.08 -12.66
CA ARG A 140 -30.09 7.61 -11.28
C ARG A 140 -30.81 6.26 -11.24
N VAL A 141 -30.10 5.25 -10.76
CA VAL A 141 -30.56 3.87 -10.66
C VAL A 141 -31.04 3.60 -9.24
N GLY A 142 -32.28 3.15 -9.09
CA GLY A 142 -32.97 3.07 -7.80
C GLY A 142 -34.02 1.97 -7.74
N VAL A 143 -34.85 2.03 -6.68
CA VAL A 143 -36.05 1.19 -6.51
C VAL A 143 -37.27 2.09 -6.33
N ALA A 144 -38.40 1.71 -6.94
CA ALA A 144 -39.63 2.51 -6.92
C ALA A 144 -40.11 2.80 -5.49
N GLY A 145 -40.03 4.08 -5.09
CA GLY A 145 -40.43 4.57 -3.77
C GLY A 145 -39.39 4.39 -2.66
N LEU A 146 -38.15 4.01 -2.98
CA LEU A 146 -37.04 3.97 -2.03
C LEU A 146 -36.71 5.38 -1.52
N ALA A 147 -36.58 5.51 -0.20
CA ALA A 147 -36.15 6.73 0.46
C ALA A 147 -35.26 6.39 1.66
N ALA A 148 -34.05 5.92 1.40
CA ALA A 148 -33.08 5.57 2.43
C ALA A 148 -32.56 6.84 3.14
N PRO A 149 -32.62 6.92 4.48
CA PRO A 149 -32.16 8.10 5.23
C PRO A 149 -30.63 8.17 5.35
N VAL A 150 -29.93 7.08 5.03
CA VAL A 150 -28.47 6.98 5.01
C VAL A 150 -28.05 5.87 4.04
N VAL A 151 -26.96 6.08 3.31
CA VAL A 151 -26.30 5.06 2.48
C VAL A 151 -25.15 4.46 3.27
N ARG A 152 -25.15 3.14 3.40
CA ARG A 152 -24.14 2.35 4.11
C ARG A 152 -23.21 1.63 3.14
N VAL A 153 -22.06 1.16 3.61
CA VAL A 153 -21.21 0.22 2.86
C VAL A 153 -21.50 -1.21 3.29
N ASP A 154 -21.84 -2.08 2.35
CA ASP A 154 -22.15 -3.50 2.59
C ASP A 154 -20.95 -4.43 2.38
N GLY A 155 -19.92 -3.96 1.68
CA GLY A 155 -18.65 -4.66 1.53
C GLY A 155 -17.75 -4.01 0.49
N TRP A 156 -16.50 -4.46 0.45
CA TRP A 156 -15.47 -3.99 -0.47
C TRP A 156 -14.46 -5.11 -0.77
N SER A 157 -13.62 -4.87 -1.75
CA SER A 157 -12.38 -5.58 -2.05
C SER A 157 -11.38 -4.58 -2.65
N ASP A 158 -10.25 -5.05 -3.19
CA ASP A 158 -9.09 -4.23 -3.57
C ASP A 158 -9.35 -2.98 -4.44
N TRP A 159 -10.42 -2.92 -5.22
CA TRP A 159 -10.80 -1.71 -5.97
C TRP A 159 -12.31 -1.64 -6.30
N THR A 160 -13.13 -2.34 -5.51
CA THR A 160 -14.60 -2.29 -5.65
C THR A 160 -15.27 -2.11 -4.30
N VAL A 161 -16.34 -1.31 -4.27
CA VAL A 161 -17.18 -1.06 -3.10
C VAL A 161 -18.64 -1.40 -3.43
N SER A 162 -19.38 -1.80 -2.41
CA SER A 162 -20.80 -2.10 -2.49
C SER A 162 -21.62 -1.18 -1.59
N PRO A 163 -22.06 0.01 -2.07
CA PRO A 163 -22.98 0.85 -1.32
C PRO A 163 -24.37 0.22 -1.23
N TYR A 164 -25.09 0.57 -0.16
CA TYR A 164 -26.33 -0.06 0.26
C TYR A 164 -27.34 0.95 0.82
N TRP A 165 -28.57 0.85 0.32
CA TRP A 165 -29.72 1.68 0.67
C TRP A 165 -30.78 0.82 1.33
N SER A 166 -31.42 1.32 2.38
CA SER A 166 -32.68 0.76 2.87
C SER A 166 -33.55 1.81 3.56
N ASP A 167 -34.87 1.73 3.33
CA ASP A 167 -35.91 2.48 4.03
C ASP A 167 -36.70 1.61 5.04
N GLY A 168 -36.25 0.36 5.26
CA GLY A 168 -36.92 -0.65 6.08
C GLY A 168 -37.96 -1.51 5.35
N ALA A 169 -38.45 -1.09 4.17
CA ALA A 169 -39.37 -1.85 3.32
C ALA A 169 -38.75 -2.27 1.97
N ARG A 170 -37.78 -1.49 1.49
CA ARG A 170 -37.06 -1.63 0.23
C ARG A 170 -35.56 -1.66 0.48
N THR A 171 -34.84 -2.28 -0.44
CA THR A 171 -33.38 -2.26 -0.45
C THR A 171 -32.83 -2.10 -1.85
N LEU A 172 -31.67 -1.44 -1.94
CA LEU A 172 -30.80 -1.48 -3.11
C LEU A 172 -29.38 -1.78 -2.62
N ARG A 173 -28.67 -2.65 -3.34
CA ARG A 173 -27.24 -2.89 -3.18
C ARG A 173 -26.60 -2.75 -4.55
N ALA A 174 -25.64 -1.87 -4.70
CA ALA A 174 -24.81 -1.80 -5.90
C ALA A 174 -23.47 -2.51 -5.65
N THR A 175 -22.75 -2.85 -6.72
CA THR A 175 -21.30 -3.07 -6.70
C THR A 175 -20.71 -2.29 -7.86
N ILE A 176 -19.76 -1.42 -7.54
CA ILE A 176 -19.06 -0.47 -8.41
C ILE A 176 -17.57 -0.52 -8.11
N GLY A 177 -16.73 -0.05 -9.03
CA GLY A 177 -15.30 0.04 -8.78
C GLY A 177 -14.48 0.54 -9.94
N HIS A 178 -13.19 0.77 -9.70
CA HIS A 178 -12.29 1.29 -10.70
C HIS A 178 -12.22 0.38 -11.93
N GLY A 179 -12.33 0.99 -13.11
CA GLY A 179 -12.24 0.29 -14.39
C GLY A 179 -13.39 -0.67 -14.69
N LEU A 180 -14.53 -0.55 -14.01
CA LEU A 180 -15.76 -1.31 -14.32
C LEU A 180 -16.76 -0.43 -15.10
N PRO A 181 -16.99 -0.70 -16.40
CA PRO A 181 -18.10 -0.12 -17.14
C PRO A 181 -19.49 -0.57 -16.66
N PHE A 182 -19.54 -1.68 -15.91
CA PHE A 182 -20.76 -2.22 -15.29
C PHE A 182 -20.91 -1.74 -13.84
N ALA A 183 -22.13 -1.36 -13.50
CA ALA A 183 -22.63 -1.37 -12.13
C ALA A 183 -23.62 -2.54 -11.97
N TYR A 184 -23.42 -3.35 -10.92
CA TYR A 184 -24.22 -4.55 -10.66
C TYR A 184 -25.17 -4.32 -9.49
N PHE A 185 -26.44 -4.66 -9.64
CA PHE A 185 -27.47 -4.34 -8.66
C PHE A 185 -28.19 -5.57 -8.11
N GLN A 186 -28.56 -5.49 -6.84
CA GLN A 186 -29.55 -6.33 -6.19
C GLN A 186 -30.59 -5.42 -5.53
N SER A 187 -31.89 -5.74 -5.66
CA SER A 187 -32.99 -4.91 -5.17
C SER A 187 -34.14 -5.72 -4.58
N SER A 188 -34.86 -5.12 -3.64
CA SER A 188 -36.06 -5.71 -3.06
C SER A 188 -37.10 -4.63 -2.67
N GLY A 189 -38.35 -5.05 -2.50
CA GLY A 189 -39.46 -4.20 -2.03
C GLY A 189 -40.12 -3.31 -3.10
N GLY A 190 -39.66 -3.34 -4.34
CA GLY A 190 -40.28 -2.60 -5.45
C GLY A 190 -39.58 -2.82 -6.79
N ASP A 191 -40.14 -2.24 -7.85
CA ASP A 191 -39.58 -2.28 -9.21
C ASP A 191 -38.23 -1.56 -9.28
N ALA A 192 -37.31 -2.05 -10.10
CA ALA A 192 -36.12 -1.31 -10.48
C ALA A 192 -36.51 -0.08 -11.31
N VAL A 193 -35.86 1.05 -11.04
CA VAL A 193 -36.05 2.30 -11.80
C VAL A 193 -34.71 2.86 -12.26
N ILE A 194 -34.71 3.46 -13.44
CA ILE A 194 -33.62 4.31 -13.93
C ILE A 194 -34.27 5.64 -14.33
N ASN A 195 -34.06 6.66 -13.52
CA ASN A 195 -34.49 8.03 -13.79
C ASN A 195 -33.40 8.73 -14.59
N THR A 196 -33.73 9.36 -15.71
CA THR A 196 -32.78 10.00 -16.63
C THR A 196 -32.87 11.52 -16.53
N SER A 197 -31.76 12.24 -16.77
CA SER A 197 -31.70 13.72 -16.67
C SER A 197 -32.65 14.45 -17.64
N GLY A 198 -33.02 13.79 -18.73
CA GLY A 198 -34.07 14.18 -19.68
C GLY A 198 -34.68 12.93 -20.33
N ALA A 199 -35.60 13.07 -21.29
CA ALA A 199 -36.15 11.90 -22.00
C ALA A 199 -35.03 11.17 -22.80
N PRO A 200 -34.86 9.84 -22.64
CA PRO A 200 -33.75 9.12 -23.24
C PRO A 200 -34.00 8.78 -24.73
N GLU A 201 -32.93 8.82 -25.55
CA GLU A 201 -32.95 8.24 -26.91
C GLU A 201 -32.87 6.72 -26.78
N VAL A 202 -33.99 6.01 -26.89
CA VAL A 202 -34.00 4.54 -26.93
C VAL A 202 -33.59 4.07 -28.32
N TRP A 203 -32.40 3.49 -28.44
CA TRP A 203 -31.85 2.99 -29.69
C TRP A 203 -31.91 1.46 -29.82
N SER A 204 -32.24 0.74 -28.74
CA SER A 204 -32.56 -0.68 -28.77
C SER A 204 -33.51 -1.05 -27.63
N SER A 205 -34.52 -1.87 -27.91
CA SER A 205 -35.39 -2.45 -26.87
C SER A 205 -35.73 -3.88 -27.27
N SER A 206 -35.28 -4.85 -26.46
CA SER A 206 -35.44 -6.28 -26.73
C SER A 206 -35.64 -7.02 -25.41
N GLY A 207 -36.88 -7.06 -24.94
CA GLY A 207 -37.28 -7.73 -23.70
C GLY A 207 -36.47 -7.24 -22.50
N ALA A 208 -35.63 -8.12 -21.96
CA ALA A 208 -34.80 -7.89 -20.79
C ALA A 208 -33.64 -6.90 -21.02
N THR A 209 -33.31 -6.58 -22.28
CA THR A 209 -32.22 -5.63 -22.63
C THR A 209 -32.78 -4.34 -23.21
N LEU A 210 -32.37 -3.20 -22.67
CA LEU A 210 -32.69 -1.85 -23.18
C LEU A 210 -31.41 -1.07 -23.43
N GLY A 211 -31.17 -0.68 -24.68
CA GLY A 211 -30.10 0.24 -25.09
C GLY A 211 -30.66 1.65 -25.26
N PHE A 212 -30.11 2.61 -24.54
CA PHE A 212 -30.59 4.00 -24.53
C PHE A 212 -29.43 5.01 -24.40
N ARG A 213 -29.67 6.27 -24.74
CA ARG A 213 -28.68 7.35 -24.62
C ARG A 213 -29.24 8.55 -23.86
N VAL A 214 -28.40 9.14 -23.03
CA VAL A 214 -28.67 10.35 -22.25
C VAL A 214 -27.44 11.25 -22.31
N ASN A 215 -27.62 12.56 -22.50
CA ASN A 215 -26.53 13.55 -22.59
C ASN A 215 -25.40 13.23 -23.60
N GLY A 216 -25.66 12.38 -24.61
CA GLY A 216 -24.67 11.90 -25.57
C GLY A 216 -24.02 10.55 -25.22
N HIS A 217 -24.19 10.07 -23.99
CA HIS A 217 -23.58 8.84 -23.47
C HIS A 217 -24.52 7.64 -23.65
N ASP A 218 -24.01 6.54 -24.22
CA ASP A 218 -24.76 5.31 -24.49
C ASP A 218 -24.71 4.35 -23.29
N TYR A 219 -25.89 3.95 -22.81
CA TYR A 219 -26.07 3.00 -21.71
C TYR A 219 -26.85 1.76 -22.18
N VAL A 220 -26.64 0.64 -21.49
CA VAL A 220 -27.46 -0.57 -21.64
C VAL A 220 -27.88 -1.08 -20.27
N ALA A 221 -29.19 -1.27 -20.08
CA ALA A 221 -29.77 -1.88 -18.90
C ALA A 221 -30.15 -3.34 -19.19
N PHE A 222 -29.71 -4.25 -18.31
CA PHE A 222 -29.91 -5.70 -18.43
C PHE A 222 -30.70 -6.20 -17.23
N ALA A 223 -31.97 -6.51 -17.45
CA ALA A 223 -32.85 -7.21 -16.50
C ALA A 223 -32.69 -8.73 -16.67
N PRO A 224 -33.25 -9.56 -15.76
CA PRO A 224 -33.20 -11.01 -15.87
C PRO A 224 -34.01 -11.55 -17.06
N SER A 225 -33.66 -12.75 -17.53
CA SER A 225 -34.43 -13.49 -18.53
C SER A 225 -35.90 -13.65 -18.14
N GLY A 226 -36.79 -13.15 -19.00
CA GLY A 226 -38.24 -13.11 -18.79
C GLY A 226 -38.78 -11.77 -18.26
N ALA A 227 -37.92 -10.82 -17.89
CA ALA A 227 -38.31 -9.45 -17.58
C ALA A 227 -38.39 -8.57 -18.85
N SER A 228 -38.98 -7.39 -18.71
CA SER A 228 -38.96 -6.33 -19.72
C SER A 228 -38.74 -4.95 -19.10
N TRP A 229 -38.25 -3.99 -19.90
CA TRP A 229 -38.16 -2.58 -19.52
C TRP A 229 -39.29 -1.77 -20.15
N THR A 230 -39.92 -0.91 -19.35
CA THR A 230 -40.92 0.07 -19.78
C THR A 230 -40.32 1.47 -19.67
N VAL A 231 -40.51 2.29 -20.70
CA VAL A 231 -40.02 3.68 -20.75
C VAL A 231 -41.21 4.64 -20.77
N GLY A 232 -41.25 5.61 -19.84
CA GLY A 232 -42.29 6.62 -19.73
C GLY A 232 -41.70 7.96 -19.31
N GLY A 233 -41.66 8.92 -20.24
CA GLY A 233 -40.97 10.20 -20.02
C GLY A 233 -39.48 10.00 -19.76
N SER A 234 -38.99 10.54 -18.64
CA SER A 234 -37.61 10.35 -18.14
C SER A 234 -37.47 9.17 -17.15
N ARG A 235 -38.44 8.25 -17.09
CA ARG A 235 -38.39 7.09 -16.20
C ARG A 235 -38.40 5.80 -17.00
N ILE A 236 -37.37 4.99 -16.80
CA ILE A 236 -37.27 3.60 -17.23
C ILE A 236 -37.57 2.72 -16.00
N SER A 237 -38.32 1.63 -16.16
CA SER A 237 -38.68 0.74 -15.04
C SER A 237 -38.82 -0.72 -15.44
N SER A 238 -38.54 -1.64 -14.51
CA SER A 238 -38.77 -3.07 -14.67
C SER A 238 -39.13 -3.75 -13.35
N THR A 239 -40.06 -4.70 -13.39
CA THR A 239 -40.38 -5.60 -12.27
C THR A 239 -39.29 -6.67 -12.04
N LEU A 240 -38.28 -6.73 -12.92
CA LEU A 240 -37.21 -7.75 -12.93
C LEU A 240 -37.73 -9.21 -12.94
N ALA A 241 -38.96 -9.42 -13.39
CA ALA A 241 -39.69 -10.69 -13.24
C ALA A 241 -39.65 -11.25 -11.79
N GLY A 242 -39.58 -10.37 -10.79
CA GLY A 242 -39.51 -10.71 -9.36
C GLY A 242 -38.16 -11.29 -8.88
N ARG A 243 -37.10 -11.30 -9.70
CA ARG A 243 -35.82 -11.94 -9.33
C ARG A 243 -34.83 -11.04 -8.58
N GLY A 244 -35.06 -9.72 -8.53
CA GLY A 244 -34.29 -8.82 -7.67
C GLY A 244 -32.81 -8.61 -8.02
N TYR A 245 -32.38 -8.87 -9.26
CA TYR A 245 -31.05 -8.49 -9.77
C TYR A 245 -31.13 -7.87 -11.16
N PHE A 246 -30.18 -6.98 -11.46
CA PHE A 246 -29.99 -6.39 -12.79
C PHE A 246 -28.59 -5.76 -12.88
N SER A 247 -28.21 -5.30 -14.07
CA SER A 247 -27.00 -4.48 -14.24
C SER A 247 -27.25 -3.33 -15.21
N VAL A 248 -26.43 -2.30 -15.10
CA VAL A 248 -26.38 -1.18 -16.04
C VAL A 248 -24.93 -1.01 -16.48
N ALA A 249 -24.70 -0.90 -17.79
CA ALA A 249 -23.39 -0.63 -18.35
C ALA A 249 -23.37 0.69 -19.11
N LEU A 250 -22.27 1.43 -18.99
CA LEU A 250 -21.88 2.45 -19.96
C LEU A 250 -21.21 1.75 -21.16
N LEU A 251 -21.46 2.22 -22.37
CA LEU A 251 -20.69 1.85 -23.57
C LEU A 251 -19.71 2.98 -23.93
N PRO A 252 -18.50 2.65 -24.43
CA PRO A 252 -17.59 3.67 -24.95
C PRO A 252 -18.14 4.24 -26.26
N PRO A 253 -17.79 5.48 -26.63
CA PRO A 253 -18.17 6.05 -27.91
C PRO A 253 -17.75 5.18 -29.11
N THR A 254 -18.67 4.96 -30.05
CA THR A 254 -18.49 4.16 -31.27
C THR A 254 -18.72 4.99 -32.53
N GLY A 255 -18.10 4.63 -33.65
CA GLY A 255 -18.25 5.33 -34.93
C GLY A 255 -19.57 5.10 -35.66
N SER A 256 -20.32 4.04 -35.32
CA SER A 256 -21.61 3.75 -35.96
C SER A 256 -22.63 3.07 -35.03
N ALA A 257 -23.92 3.14 -35.40
CA ALA A 257 -24.99 2.42 -34.71
C ALA A 257 -24.83 0.89 -34.76
N ALA A 258 -24.19 0.35 -35.81
CA ALA A 258 -23.91 -1.08 -35.94
C ALA A 258 -22.81 -1.53 -34.97
N GLU A 259 -21.74 -0.74 -34.82
CA GLU A 259 -20.71 -0.96 -33.79
C GLU A 259 -21.30 -0.92 -32.38
N ARG A 260 -22.12 0.10 -32.07
CA ARG A 260 -22.84 0.22 -30.79
C ARG A 260 -23.68 -1.02 -30.49
N ALA A 261 -24.46 -1.49 -31.44
CA ALA A 261 -25.31 -2.67 -31.28
C ALA A 261 -24.49 -3.97 -31.09
N SER A 262 -23.39 -4.13 -31.83
CA SER A 262 -22.46 -5.26 -31.68
C SER A 262 -21.78 -5.27 -30.31
N LEU A 263 -21.37 -4.09 -29.83
CA LEU A 263 -20.73 -3.92 -28.52
C LEU A 263 -21.72 -4.17 -27.38
N ALA A 264 -22.96 -3.70 -27.49
CA ALA A 264 -24.04 -4.01 -26.56
C ALA A 264 -24.30 -5.54 -26.47
N ALA A 265 -24.30 -6.24 -27.61
CA ALA A 265 -24.43 -7.70 -27.65
C ALA A 265 -23.22 -8.44 -27.05
N THR A 266 -22.02 -7.84 -27.11
CA THR A 266 -20.82 -8.37 -26.42
C THR A 266 -20.94 -8.18 -24.90
N TYR A 267 -21.39 -7.02 -24.45
CA TYR A 267 -21.60 -6.73 -23.03
C TYR A 267 -22.70 -7.62 -22.42
N ALA A 268 -23.78 -7.90 -23.18
CA ALA A 268 -24.86 -8.79 -22.76
C ALA A 268 -24.39 -10.18 -22.29
N GLN A 269 -23.29 -10.70 -22.83
CA GLN A 269 -22.71 -11.99 -22.44
C GLN A 269 -22.22 -12.03 -20.98
N TYR A 270 -21.88 -10.87 -20.42
CA TYR A 270 -21.29 -10.71 -19.08
C TYR A 270 -22.20 -9.95 -18.10
N ALA A 271 -23.35 -9.47 -18.57
CA ALA A 271 -24.26 -8.61 -17.81
C ALA A 271 -24.81 -9.24 -16.52
N HIS A 272 -24.86 -10.58 -16.45
CA HIS A 272 -25.32 -11.34 -15.28
C HIS A 272 -24.17 -12.04 -14.52
N ALA A 273 -22.92 -11.89 -14.96
CA ALA A 273 -21.73 -12.30 -14.22
C ALA A 273 -21.31 -11.19 -13.26
N HIS A 274 -22.08 -10.99 -12.19
CA HIS A 274 -21.90 -9.85 -11.28
C HIS A 274 -20.55 -9.95 -10.58
N VAL A 275 -19.69 -8.93 -10.69
CA VAL A 275 -18.44 -8.87 -9.91
C VAL A 275 -18.78 -8.83 -8.43
N THR A 276 -18.14 -9.70 -7.66
CA THR A 276 -18.34 -9.87 -6.21
C THR A 276 -17.05 -9.79 -5.40
N GLY A 277 -15.90 -9.73 -6.07
CA GLY A 277 -14.63 -9.39 -5.45
C GLY A 277 -13.55 -9.14 -6.50
N THR A 278 -12.53 -8.37 -6.10
CA THR A 278 -11.34 -8.06 -6.89
C THR A 278 -10.09 -8.31 -6.06
N ARG A 279 -9.01 -8.73 -6.72
CA ARG A 279 -7.75 -9.03 -6.03
C ARG A 279 -6.52 -8.77 -6.88
N VAL A 280 -5.57 -8.03 -6.33
CA VAL A 280 -4.22 -7.88 -6.88
C VAL A 280 -3.27 -8.93 -6.31
N SER A 281 -2.36 -9.39 -7.17
CA SER A 281 -1.14 -10.07 -6.78
C SER A 281 0.00 -9.59 -7.66
N TYR A 282 1.21 -9.54 -7.12
CA TYR A 282 2.42 -9.12 -7.83
C TYR A 282 3.56 -10.11 -7.60
N VAL A 283 4.46 -10.17 -8.57
CA VAL A 283 5.72 -10.93 -8.49
C VAL A 283 6.84 -10.05 -9.03
N TYR A 284 7.85 -9.79 -8.19
CA TYR A 284 9.13 -9.25 -8.61
C TYR A 284 10.09 -10.40 -8.90
N ASP A 285 10.70 -10.39 -10.08
CA ASP A 285 11.81 -11.24 -10.47
C ASP A 285 13.10 -10.41 -10.47
N PRO A 286 13.98 -10.56 -9.45
CA PRO A 286 15.26 -9.89 -9.42
C PRO A 286 16.13 -10.20 -10.63
N ALA A 287 16.11 -11.42 -11.18
CA ALA A 287 17.02 -11.83 -12.24
C ALA A 287 16.83 -11.03 -13.54
N THR A 288 15.61 -10.55 -13.80
CA THR A 288 15.29 -9.71 -14.95
C THR A 288 14.88 -8.28 -14.59
N SER A 289 14.89 -7.92 -13.30
CA SER A 289 14.21 -6.77 -12.70
C SER A 289 12.78 -6.57 -13.20
N GLY A 290 12.06 -7.68 -13.37
CA GLY A 290 10.69 -7.70 -13.89
C GLY A 290 9.66 -7.62 -12.77
N LEU A 291 8.68 -6.73 -12.90
CA LEU A 291 7.48 -6.73 -12.05
C LEU A 291 6.29 -7.18 -12.91
N THR A 292 5.62 -8.26 -12.49
CA THR A 292 4.34 -8.68 -13.09
C THR A 292 3.23 -8.51 -12.06
N THR A 293 2.23 -7.70 -12.38
CA THR A 293 1.03 -7.50 -11.54
C THR A 293 -0.18 -8.15 -12.22
N THR A 294 -0.95 -8.94 -11.48
CA THR A 294 -2.19 -9.59 -11.94
C THR A 294 -3.38 -8.98 -11.21
N TYR A 295 -4.34 -8.48 -11.99
CA TYR A 295 -5.60 -7.92 -11.51
C TYR A 295 -6.71 -8.94 -11.79
N ALA A 296 -7.19 -9.63 -10.75
CA ALA A 296 -8.18 -10.70 -10.87
C ALA A 296 -9.57 -10.29 -10.39
N PHE A 297 -10.60 -10.86 -11.02
CA PHE A 297 -12.01 -10.61 -10.76
C PHE A 297 -12.72 -11.90 -10.39
N THR A 298 -13.45 -11.89 -9.28
CA THR A 298 -14.39 -12.94 -8.88
C THR A 298 -15.79 -12.49 -9.26
N THR A 299 -16.52 -13.33 -9.99
CA THR A 299 -17.90 -13.06 -10.40
C THR A 299 -18.86 -14.11 -9.83
N THR A 300 -20.14 -13.74 -9.76
CA THR A 300 -21.25 -14.64 -9.43
C THR A 300 -22.30 -14.54 -10.52
N ALA A 301 -22.49 -15.62 -11.28
CA ALA A 301 -23.54 -15.72 -12.27
C ALA A 301 -24.92 -15.67 -11.60
N ARG A 302 -25.72 -14.65 -11.93
CA ARG A 302 -27.13 -14.52 -11.50
C ARG A 302 -28.09 -15.22 -12.46
N GLU A 303 -27.66 -15.41 -13.70
CA GLU A 303 -28.17 -16.39 -14.65
C GLU A 303 -27.08 -16.72 -15.68
N GLY A 304 -27.29 -17.81 -16.43
CA GLY A 304 -26.26 -18.35 -17.34
C GLY A 304 -25.07 -18.96 -16.59
N THR A 305 -23.95 -19.08 -17.30
CA THR A 305 -22.71 -19.72 -16.81
C THR A 305 -21.45 -18.87 -17.01
N ALA A 306 -21.60 -17.61 -17.42
CA ALA A 306 -20.47 -16.70 -17.63
C ALA A 306 -19.79 -16.38 -16.29
N THR A 307 -18.46 -16.44 -16.28
CA THR A 307 -17.62 -16.11 -15.11
C THR A 307 -16.69 -14.93 -15.35
N GLN A 308 -16.75 -14.34 -16.55
CA GLN A 308 -15.92 -13.22 -16.97
C GLN A 308 -16.68 -11.89 -16.90
N THR A 309 -15.95 -10.77 -16.96
CA THR A 309 -16.50 -9.42 -17.00
C THR A 309 -15.85 -8.58 -18.12
N VAL A 310 -16.26 -7.32 -18.22
CA VAL A 310 -15.67 -6.29 -19.08
C VAL A 310 -15.00 -5.24 -18.18
N VAL A 311 -13.80 -4.82 -18.55
CA VAL A 311 -12.99 -3.86 -17.78
C VAL A 311 -12.39 -2.79 -18.69
N SER A 312 -12.09 -1.62 -18.16
CA SER A 312 -11.40 -0.54 -18.85
C SER A 312 -10.16 -0.12 -18.07
N LEU A 313 -9.01 -0.17 -18.73
CA LEU A 313 -7.69 0.04 -18.14
C LEU A 313 -7.25 1.49 -18.30
N TYR A 314 -6.63 2.08 -17.27
CA TYR A 314 -5.98 3.39 -17.35
C TYR A 314 -4.67 3.37 -18.17
N PRO A 315 -4.10 4.53 -18.60
CA PRO A 315 -2.86 4.57 -19.37
C PRO A 315 -1.67 3.81 -18.79
N HIS A 316 -1.33 3.96 -17.51
CA HIS A 316 -0.22 3.21 -16.90
C HIS A 316 -0.41 1.68 -17.01
N GLN A 317 -1.66 1.21 -16.97
CA GLN A 317 -1.99 -0.20 -17.12
C GLN A 317 -1.92 -0.67 -18.57
N TRP A 318 -2.58 0.02 -19.51
CA TRP A 318 -2.62 -0.44 -20.90
C TRP A 318 -1.30 -0.24 -21.65
N LYS A 319 -0.46 0.73 -21.24
CA LYS A 319 0.91 0.89 -21.76
C LYS A 319 1.83 -0.26 -21.32
N SER A 320 1.50 -0.97 -20.25
CA SER A 320 2.24 -2.12 -19.72
C SER A 320 1.48 -3.46 -19.80
N LEU A 321 0.36 -3.52 -20.53
CA LEU A 321 -0.50 -4.70 -20.62
C LEU A 321 0.20 -5.87 -21.31
N THR A 322 0.06 -7.07 -20.75
CA THR A 322 0.57 -8.31 -21.34
C THR A 322 -0.47 -9.43 -21.36
N GLY A 323 -0.38 -10.32 -22.35
CA GLY A 323 -1.26 -11.49 -22.49
C GLY A 323 -2.72 -11.19 -22.83
N SER A 324 -3.06 -9.96 -23.24
CA SER A 324 -4.41 -9.56 -23.63
C SER A 324 -4.37 -8.36 -24.57
N THR A 325 -5.38 -8.23 -25.45
CA THR A 325 -5.46 -7.16 -26.45
C THR A 325 -6.76 -6.37 -26.27
N PRO A 326 -6.71 -5.04 -26.06
CA PRO A 326 -7.92 -4.22 -25.97
C PRO A 326 -8.68 -4.12 -27.29
N ILE A 327 -10.00 -3.94 -27.18
CA ILE A 327 -10.84 -3.55 -28.33
C ILE A 327 -10.59 -2.07 -28.70
N THR A 328 -10.94 -1.69 -29.94
CA THR A 328 -10.69 -0.34 -30.47
C THR A 328 -11.41 0.79 -29.71
N PRO A 329 -12.70 0.66 -29.31
CA PRO A 329 -13.38 1.71 -28.56
C PRO A 329 -12.72 1.98 -27.19
N THR A 330 -12.63 3.25 -26.81
CA THR A 330 -12.02 3.71 -25.56
C THR A 330 -12.94 4.67 -24.83
N TYR A 331 -12.81 4.74 -23.51
CA TYR A 331 -13.49 5.77 -22.72
C TYR A 331 -12.60 7.01 -22.57
N PRO A 332 -13.16 8.22 -22.66
CA PRO A 332 -12.53 9.40 -22.06
C PRO A 332 -12.53 9.28 -20.53
N SER A 333 -11.53 9.83 -19.86
CA SER A 333 -11.46 9.93 -18.40
C SER A 333 -10.56 11.10 -17.98
N ALA A 334 -10.59 11.47 -16.71
CA ALA A 334 -9.67 12.42 -16.09
C ALA A 334 -8.18 12.01 -16.14
N ARG A 335 -7.92 10.75 -16.52
CA ARG A 335 -6.58 10.14 -16.60
C ARG A 335 -6.13 9.88 -18.04
N GLY A 336 -6.78 10.50 -19.02
CA GLY A 336 -6.58 10.19 -20.45
C GLY A 336 -7.53 9.11 -20.97
N ARG A 337 -7.16 8.40 -22.04
CA ARG A 337 -8.03 7.39 -22.67
C ARG A 337 -7.91 6.03 -22.00
N MET A 338 -9.03 5.45 -21.58
CA MET A 338 -9.08 4.09 -21.01
C MET A 338 -9.41 3.05 -22.09
N LYS A 339 -8.59 1.99 -22.17
CA LYS A 339 -8.74 0.91 -23.18
C LYS A 339 -9.51 -0.28 -22.62
N VAL A 340 -10.37 -0.90 -23.42
CA VAL A 340 -11.36 -1.89 -22.93
C VAL A 340 -10.94 -3.32 -23.22
N LEU A 341 -11.05 -4.21 -22.22
CA LEU A 341 -10.96 -5.66 -22.36
C LEU A 341 -12.33 -6.30 -22.08
N THR A 342 -12.76 -7.22 -22.93
CA THR A 342 -14.04 -7.95 -22.78
C THR A 342 -13.78 -9.43 -22.52
N GLY A 343 -14.61 -10.06 -21.68
CA GLY A 343 -14.54 -11.51 -21.45
C GLY A 343 -13.32 -11.95 -20.63
N VAL A 344 -12.87 -11.11 -19.69
CA VAL A 344 -11.73 -11.40 -18.81
C VAL A 344 -12.16 -11.84 -17.41
N THR A 345 -11.44 -12.80 -16.83
CA THR A 345 -11.41 -13.05 -15.38
C THR A 345 -10.24 -12.37 -14.69
N GLN A 346 -9.26 -11.90 -15.46
CA GLN A 346 -8.06 -11.21 -15.00
C GLN A 346 -7.38 -10.47 -16.16
N PHE A 347 -6.57 -9.45 -15.87
CA PHE A 347 -5.55 -8.95 -16.78
C PHE A 347 -4.19 -8.81 -16.07
N ARG A 348 -3.12 -8.54 -16.83
CA ARG A 348 -1.76 -8.42 -16.29
C ARG A 348 -1.03 -7.21 -16.84
N THR A 349 -0.26 -6.55 -15.99
CA THR A 349 0.80 -5.63 -16.41
C THR A 349 2.16 -6.28 -16.23
N ALA A 350 3.11 -5.94 -17.10
CA ALA A 350 4.52 -6.32 -17.00
C ALA A 350 5.38 -5.07 -17.17
N MET A 351 6.09 -4.70 -16.10
CA MET A 351 6.94 -3.52 -16.01
C MET A 351 8.39 -3.92 -15.71
N LYS A 352 9.32 -3.00 -15.93
CA LYS A 352 10.71 -3.11 -15.47
C LYS A 352 10.95 -2.14 -14.33
N PHE A 353 11.36 -2.68 -13.18
CA PHE A 353 11.89 -1.86 -12.11
C PHE A 353 13.29 -1.39 -12.51
N GLN A 354 13.47 -0.07 -12.64
CA GLN A 354 14.73 0.53 -13.10
C GLN A 354 15.82 0.60 -12.02
N GLY A 355 15.50 0.12 -10.81
CA GLY A 355 16.38 0.20 -9.65
C GLY A 355 16.34 1.56 -8.96
N VAL A 356 16.90 1.59 -7.75
CA VAL A 356 17.10 2.79 -6.93
C VAL A 356 18.51 2.77 -6.33
N LEU A 357 18.95 3.88 -5.74
CA LEU A 357 20.19 3.94 -4.97
C LEU A 357 19.93 4.54 -3.57
N PRO A 358 20.69 4.17 -2.53
CA PRO A 358 20.66 4.92 -1.26
C PRO A 358 21.14 6.37 -1.46
N GLU A 359 22.12 6.55 -2.33
CA GLU A 359 22.73 7.83 -2.72
C GLU A 359 23.56 7.66 -4.02
N LEU A 360 23.79 8.73 -4.78
CA LEU A 360 24.66 8.73 -5.95
C LEU A 360 26.14 8.49 -5.58
N PRO A 361 26.94 7.80 -6.41
CA PRO A 361 28.37 7.57 -6.14
C PRO A 361 29.19 8.85 -6.35
N ALA A 362 30.20 9.09 -5.50
CA ALA A 362 31.02 10.31 -5.50
C ALA A 362 32.11 10.33 -6.60
N VAL A 363 31.70 10.14 -7.87
CA VAL A 363 32.60 10.08 -9.04
C VAL A 363 33.06 11.46 -9.53
N GLY A 364 32.27 12.51 -9.26
CA GLY A 364 32.52 13.90 -9.65
C GLY A 364 33.15 14.75 -8.56
N ASP A 365 32.97 14.39 -7.29
CA ASP A 365 33.35 15.18 -6.12
C ASP A 365 34.11 14.38 -5.04
N GLY A 366 34.37 13.09 -5.26
CA GLY A 366 35.21 12.27 -4.35
C GLY A 366 36.70 12.62 -4.33
N SER A 367 37.14 13.68 -5.03
CA SER A 367 38.55 14.16 -4.99
C SER A 367 38.71 15.64 -5.34
N GLY A 368 39.90 16.20 -5.08
CA GLY A 368 40.30 17.53 -5.54
C GLY A 368 39.51 18.70 -4.93
N ALA A 369 39.29 19.75 -5.74
CA ALA A 369 38.62 20.97 -5.29
C ALA A 369 37.10 20.79 -5.07
N ASP A 370 36.46 19.88 -5.82
CA ASP A 370 35.05 19.55 -5.60
C ASP A 370 34.89 18.81 -4.24
N LEU A 371 35.82 17.91 -3.86
CA LEU A 371 35.83 17.30 -2.51
C LEU A 371 36.01 18.32 -1.39
N ALA A 372 36.89 19.31 -1.58
CA ALA A 372 37.08 20.39 -0.60
C ALA A 372 35.80 21.23 -0.43
N THR A 373 35.04 21.43 -1.51
CA THR A 373 33.73 22.11 -1.47
C THR A 373 32.69 21.27 -0.71
N LEU A 374 32.55 19.99 -1.06
CA LEU A 374 31.62 19.07 -0.41
C LEU A 374 31.92 18.92 1.09
N THR A 375 33.18 18.66 1.46
CA THR A 375 33.58 18.51 2.87
C THR A 375 33.41 19.80 3.67
N GLY A 376 33.54 20.98 3.04
CA GLY A 376 33.17 22.26 3.63
C GLY A 376 31.67 22.37 3.94
N HIS A 377 30.80 21.94 3.03
CA HIS A 377 29.35 21.91 3.25
C HIS A 377 28.93 20.86 4.30
N LEU A 378 29.54 19.67 4.29
CA LEU A 378 29.33 18.64 5.32
C LEU A 378 29.73 19.13 6.71
N ALA A 379 30.91 19.75 6.84
CA ALA A 379 31.38 20.32 8.09
C ALA A 379 30.47 21.45 8.62
N ALA A 380 29.89 22.26 7.73
CA ALA A 380 28.92 23.30 8.11
C ALA A 380 27.59 22.70 8.62
N ALA A 381 27.13 21.59 8.06
CA ALA A 381 25.90 20.91 8.50
C ALA A 381 26.11 20.02 9.75
N ARG A 382 27.34 19.56 10.03
CA ARG A 382 27.69 18.59 11.09
C ARG A 382 27.12 18.92 12.48
N GLY A 383 27.05 20.20 12.85
CA GLY A 383 26.54 20.63 14.17
C GLY A 383 25.01 20.59 14.31
N ASN A 384 24.29 20.57 13.19
CA ASN A 384 22.83 20.48 13.14
C ASN A 384 22.40 19.73 11.85
N PRO A 385 22.58 18.39 11.81
CA PRO A 385 22.35 17.60 10.59
C PRO A 385 20.86 17.48 10.25
N MET A 386 19.96 17.57 11.22
CA MET A 386 18.52 17.55 10.96
C MET A 386 17.96 18.92 10.55
N ASP A 387 18.49 20.03 11.07
CA ASP A 387 17.97 21.39 10.87
C ASP A 387 16.44 21.52 11.05
N GLN A 388 15.94 20.77 12.03
CA GLN A 388 14.52 20.49 12.24
C GLN A 388 13.71 21.77 12.52
N ARG A 389 12.65 22.00 11.73
CA ARG A 389 11.85 23.24 11.73
C ARG A 389 10.53 23.16 12.53
N GLY A 390 10.08 21.95 12.87
CA GLY A 390 8.87 21.69 13.66
C GLY A 390 9.00 20.38 14.44
N ASN A 391 8.15 20.16 15.45
CA ASN A 391 8.22 19.01 16.36
C ASN A 391 7.11 17.96 16.14
N ASP A 392 6.23 18.20 15.17
CA ASP A 392 5.24 17.26 14.64
C ASP A 392 5.88 16.18 13.75
N THR A 393 5.06 15.23 13.31
CA THR A 393 5.50 14.12 12.45
C THR A 393 6.10 14.58 11.12
N TYR A 394 5.47 15.49 10.38
CA TYR A 394 5.98 15.95 9.07
C TYR A 394 7.34 16.64 9.19
N TRP A 395 7.43 17.69 10.01
CA TRP A 395 8.65 18.48 10.12
C TRP A 395 9.80 17.76 10.85
N THR A 396 9.49 16.80 11.72
CA THR A 396 10.51 15.85 12.20
C THR A 396 10.96 14.93 11.07
N GLY A 397 10.02 14.45 10.24
CA GLY A 397 10.29 13.64 9.05
C GLY A 397 11.27 14.30 8.08
N LYS A 398 11.00 15.53 7.62
CA LYS A 398 11.93 16.26 6.74
C LYS A 398 13.34 16.36 7.33
N GLY A 399 13.46 16.66 8.64
CA GLY A 399 14.75 16.70 9.32
C GLY A 399 15.45 15.33 9.43
N LEU A 400 14.69 14.24 9.60
CA LEU A 400 15.21 12.87 9.53
C LEU A 400 15.72 12.52 8.12
N GLY A 401 14.97 12.91 7.07
CA GLY A 401 15.37 12.75 5.67
C GLY A 401 16.67 13.49 5.33
N ARG A 402 16.77 14.76 5.75
CA ARG A 402 17.97 15.60 5.60
C ARG A 402 19.19 14.96 6.25
N ALA A 403 19.05 14.50 7.50
CA ALA A 403 20.13 13.83 8.20
C ALA A 403 20.53 12.51 7.53
N ALA A 404 19.57 11.76 6.95
CA ALA A 404 19.86 10.53 6.23
C ALA A 404 20.69 10.77 4.96
N ARG A 405 20.34 11.79 4.15
CA ARG A 405 21.14 12.19 2.97
C ARG A 405 22.55 12.63 3.38
N LEU A 406 22.68 13.46 4.42
CA LEU A 406 23.98 13.87 4.96
C LEU A 406 24.82 12.68 5.44
N ALA A 407 24.20 11.66 6.06
CA ALA A 407 24.90 10.46 6.51
C ALA A 407 25.42 9.60 5.35
N GLU A 408 24.60 9.37 4.32
CA GLU A 408 25.03 8.60 3.13
C GLU A 408 26.15 9.34 2.39
N VAL A 409 25.98 10.64 2.07
CA VAL A 409 27.00 11.44 1.36
C VAL A 409 28.32 11.47 2.15
N ALA A 410 28.28 11.67 3.47
CA ALA A 410 29.47 11.68 4.32
C ALA A 410 30.16 10.29 4.37
N ASP A 411 29.41 9.19 4.35
CA ASP A 411 29.97 7.82 4.30
C ASP A 411 30.70 7.56 2.97
N LEU A 412 30.13 8.00 1.84
CA LEU A 412 30.74 7.82 0.51
C LEU A 412 32.11 8.50 0.38
N VAL A 413 32.32 9.65 1.04
CA VAL A 413 33.59 10.40 1.06
C VAL A 413 34.40 10.24 2.35
N ASN A 414 34.01 9.30 3.23
CA ASN A 414 34.70 8.95 4.47
C ASN A 414 34.82 10.11 5.50
N ASP A 415 33.90 11.08 5.50
CA ASP A 415 33.73 12.06 6.59
C ASP A 415 32.93 11.42 7.75
N THR A 416 33.61 10.53 8.48
CA THR A 416 33.03 9.81 9.62
C THR A 416 32.47 10.75 10.69
N ALA A 417 33.07 11.93 10.89
CA ALA A 417 32.61 12.88 11.90
C ALA A 417 31.25 13.51 11.56
N THR A 418 30.98 13.84 10.29
CA THR A 418 29.66 14.30 9.86
C THR A 418 28.64 13.17 9.85
N ARG A 419 29.02 12.01 9.33
CA ARG A 419 28.18 10.81 9.29
C ARG A 419 27.71 10.40 10.69
N ASP A 420 28.64 10.26 11.65
CA ASP A 420 28.32 9.76 12.98
C ASP A 420 27.47 10.77 13.77
N SER A 421 27.64 12.08 13.52
CA SER A 421 26.75 13.13 14.04
C SER A 421 25.32 12.96 13.52
N ALA A 422 25.16 12.77 12.20
CA ALA A 422 23.85 12.58 11.57
C ALA A 422 23.17 11.28 12.01
N LEU A 423 23.90 10.16 12.05
CA LEU A 423 23.41 8.87 12.55
C LEU A 423 23.00 8.93 14.03
N ASN A 424 23.74 9.67 14.86
CA ASN A 424 23.37 9.86 16.27
C ASN A 424 22.10 10.71 16.43
N ALA A 425 21.91 11.75 15.61
CA ALA A 425 20.69 12.54 15.59
C ALA A 425 19.47 11.67 15.18
N ILE A 426 19.59 10.92 14.08
CA ILE A 426 18.57 9.96 13.62
C ILE A 426 18.23 8.96 14.73
N ARG A 427 19.24 8.29 15.29
CA ARG A 427 19.08 7.31 16.37
C ARG A 427 18.32 7.90 17.55
N THR A 428 18.73 9.08 18.02
CA THR A 428 18.13 9.73 19.19
C THR A 428 16.66 10.05 18.94
N THR A 429 16.35 10.66 17.79
CA THR A 429 14.99 11.03 17.41
C THR A 429 14.08 9.81 17.21
N LEU A 430 14.52 8.79 16.45
CA LEU A 430 13.70 7.59 16.22
C LEU A 430 13.49 6.80 17.52
N THR A 431 14.52 6.68 18.37
CA THR A 431 14.42 6.01 19.67
C THR A 431 13.44 6.73 20.61
N ASP A 432 13.41 8.07 20.58
CA ASP A 432 12.41 8.88 21.28
C ASP A 432 11.01 8.58 20.74
N TRP A 433 10.75 8.80 19.44
CA TRP A 433 9.44 8.61 18.83
C TRP A 433 8.87 7.18 18.96
N PHE A 434 9.73 6.16 18.86
CA PHE A 434 9.35 4.76 18.99
C PHE A 434 9.30 4.24 20.44
N THR A 435 9.33 5.13 21.44
CA THR A 435 9.19 4.77 22.86
C THR A 435 8.04 5.55 23.52
N ALA A 436 6.89 4.88 23.67
CA ALA A 436 5.79 5.33 24.52
C ALA A 436 6.09 5.01 26.00
N SER A 437 6.52 6.02 26.76
CA SER A 437 6.65 5.96 28.22
C SER A 437 5.39 6.49 28.91
N SER A 438 5.14 6.06 30.16
CA SER A 438 3.94 6.45 30.90
C SER A 438 3.82 7.97 31.05
N GLY A 439 2.71 8.54 30.58
CA GLY A 439 2.44 9.98 30.62
C GLY A 439 3.06 10.80 29.48
N LYS A 440 3.71 10.16 28.50
CA LYS A 440 4.24 10.84 27.30
C LYS A 440 3.10 11.22 26.34
N THR A 441 3.04 12.49 25.97
CA THR A 441 1.98 13.06 25.10
C THR A 441 2.51 13.70 23.82
N SER A 442 3.82 13.66 23.58
CA SER A 442 4.49 14.27 22.44
C SER A 442 5.68 13.40 22.04
N ARG A 443 5.97 13.31 20.74
CA ARG A 443 6.90 12.37 20.10
C ARG A 443 6.56 10.93 20.45
N VAL A 444 5.32 10.55 20.19
CA VAL A 444 4.79 9.23 20.54
C VAL A 444 3.73 8.80 19.53
N PHE A 445 3.74 7.51 19.20
CA PHE A 445 2.71 6.89 18.38
C PHE A 445 1.61 6.30 19.27
N TYR A 446 0.36 6.61 18.92
CA TYR A 446 -0.86 6.03 19.48
C TYR A 446 -1.48 5.07 18.46
N TYR A 447 -1.92 3.89 18.90
CA TYR A 447 -2.68 2.98 18.04
C TYR A 447 -4.18 3.09 18.34
N ASP A 448 -4.94 3.60 17.38
CA ASP A 448 -6.40 3.58 17.44
C ASP A 448 -6.91 2.20 16.99
N ALA A 449 -7.40 1.42 17.96
CA ALA A 449 -7.91 0.08 17.72
C ALA A 449 -9.32 0.04 17.11
N ASN A 450 -10.05 1.17 17.07
CA ASN A 450 -11.38 1.24 16.44
C ASN A 450 -11.23 1.42 14.93
N TRP A 451 -10.31 2.30 14.52
CA TRP A 451 -9.95 2.55 13.13
C TRP A 451 -9.02 1.48 12.56
N GLY A 452 -8.10 0.99 13.40
CA GLY A 452 -6.95 0.21 12.94
C GLY A 452 -5.92 1.11 12.27
N THR A 453 -5.39 2.07 13.04
CA THR A 453 -4.37 3.02 12.54
C THR A 453 -3.39 3.47 13.62
N LEU A 454 -2.19 3.88 13.22
CA LEU A 454 -1.14 4.41 14.07
C LEU A 454 -0.96 5.91 13.83
N ILE A 455 -1.29 6.73 14.84
CA ILE A 455 -1.24 8.20 14.76
C ILE A 455 -0.04 8.71 15.57
N GLY A 456 0.86 9.44 14.93
CA GLY A 456 1.99 10.09 15.60
C GLY A 456 1.65 11.49 16.11
N TYR A 457 1.91 11.77 17.39
CA TYR A 457 1.70 13.09 17.99
C TYR A 457 3.03 13.78 18.39
N PRO A 458 3.19 15.10 18.16
CA PRO A 458 2.22 16.02 17.57
C PRO A 458 1.95 15.70 16.08
N ALA A 459 0.69 15.86 15.68
CA ALA A 459 0.25 15.69 14.31
C ALA A 459 0.24 17.03 13.57
N SER A 460 0.21 16.97 12.25
CA SER A 460 0.12 18.12 11.34
C SER A 460 -0.64 17.71 10.07
N TYR A 461 -1.11 18.68 9.28
CA TYR A 461 -1.76 18.48 7.97
C TYR A 461 -2.99 17.53 7.94
N GLY A 462 -3.59 17.23 9.10
CA GLY A 462 -4.74 16.33 9.22
C GLY A 462 -4.38 14.87 9.48
N SER A 463 -3.10 14.53 9.66
CA SER A 463 -2.63 13.17 10.04
C SER A 463 -3.22 12.60 11.35
N ASP A 464 -3.98 13.38 12.13
CA ASP A 464 -4.76 12.88 13.26
C ASP A 464 -6.28 12.87 13.01
N GLN A 465 -6.87 14.01 12.68
CA GLN A 465 -8.33 14.18 12.58
C GLN A 465 -8.92 13.70 11.26
N GLU A 466 -8.08 13.50 10.25
CA GLU A 466 -8.44 13.22 8.86
C GLU A 466 -7.66 12.03 8.27
N LEU A 467 -6.69 11.48 9.02
CA LEU A 467 -5.75 10.41 8.60
C LEU A 467 -5.09 10.71 7.25
N ASN A 468 -4.77 11.99 7.03
CA ASN A 468 -4.05 12.41 5.83
C ASN A 468 -2.57 12.04 5.92
N ASP A 469 -1.94 11.80 4.78
CA ASP A 469 -0.48 11.94 4.60
C ASP A 469 0.42 10.97 5.40
N HIS A 470 -0.12 9.83 5.86
CA HIS A 470 0.64 8.86 6.66
C HIS A 470 1.87 8.32 5.91
N HIS A 471 1.74 7.98 4.63
CA HIS A 471 2.86 7.64 3.75
C HIS A 471 3.89 8.77 3.63
N PHE A 472 3.47 10.02 3.40
CA PHE A 472 4.40 11.17 3.33
C PHE A 472 5.19 11.33 4.63
N HIS A 473 4.49 11.40 5.76
CA HIS A 473 5.09 11.62 7.08
C HIS A 473 6.01 10.45 7.46
N TYR A 474 5.52 9.21 7.35
CA TYR A 474 6.21 8.02 7.86
C TYR A 474 7.30 7.51 6.91
N GLY A 475 7.22 7.81 5.62
CA GLY A 475 8.26 7.50 4.63
C GLY A 475 9.63 8.04 5.04
N TYR A 476 9.68 9.26 5.60
CA TYR A 476 10.90 9.84 6.16
C TYR A 476 11.47 9.07 7.37
N TYR A 477 10.60 8.58 8.27
CA TYR A 477 11.02 7.80 9.45
C TYR A 477 11.60 6.45 9.02
N ILE A 478 10.95 5.78 8.06
CA ILE A 478 11.40 4.51 7.51
C ILE A 478 12.72 4.69 6.73
N ALA A 479 12.85 5.76 5.95
CA ALA A 479 14.08 6.06 5.20
C ALA A 479 15.28 6.31 6.14
N ALA A 480 15.09 7.11 7.19
CA ALA A 480 16.12 7.36 8.19
C ALA A 480 16.44 6.11 9.02
N ALA A 481 15.44 5.29 9.35
CA ALA A 481 15.64 4.00 10.01
C ALA A 481 16.46 3.04 9.14
N ALA A 482 16.22 3.01 7.82
CA ALA A 482 16.98 2.18 6.89
C ALA A 482 18.46 2.64 6.77
N THR A 483 18.71 3.94 6.63
CA THR A 483 20.07 4.50 6.66
C THR A 483 20.76 4.19 8.01
N LEU A 484 20.07 4.28 9.15
CA LEU A 484 20.65 3.90 10.45
C LEU A 484 20.97 2.39 10.52
N ALA A 485 20.07 1.53 10.06
CA ALA A 485 20.22 0.07 10.10
C ALA A 485 21.45 -0.45 9.34
N LYS A 486 21.87 0.24 8.27
CA LYS A 486 23.11 -0.01 7.52
C LYS A 486 24.36 0.02 8.41
N PHE A 487 24.36 0.84 9.47
CA PHE A 487 25.45 1.00 10.44
C PHE A 487 25.16 0.38 11.81
N ASP A 488 23.89 0.16 12.16
CA ASP A 488 23.47 -0.53 13.37
C ASP A 488 22.30 -1.51 13.13
N PRO A 489 22.60 -2.72 12.64
CA PRO A 489 21.61 -3.77 12.49
C PRO A 489 21.05 -4.28 13.84
N THR A 490 21.73 -4.00 14.97
CA THR A 490 21.22 -4.41 16.29
C THR A 490 20.03 -3.54 16.68
N TRP A 491 20.13 -2.22 16.50
CA TRP A 491 19.02 -1.28 16.70
C TRP A 491 17.81 -1.61 15.81
N ALA A 492 18.07 -2.01 14.56
CA ALA A 492 17.06 -2.37 13.58
C ALA A 492 16.42 -3.76 13.79
N SER A 493 16.94 -4.60 14.69
CA SER A 493 16.40 -5.94 14.91
C SER A 493 14.99 -5.92 15.54
N ALA A 494 14.23 -6.99 15.33
CA ALA A 494 12.87 -7.14 15.88
C ALA A 494 12.82 -7.14 17.42
N SER A 495 13.92 -7.50 18.10
CA SER A 495 14.03 -7.39 19.57
C SER A 495 14.29 -5.96 20.06
N ARG A 496 14.61 -5.04 19.14
CA ARG A 496 14.89 -3.62 19.40
C ARG A 496 13.81 -2.75 18.76
N TYR A 497 14.12 -1.93 17.76
CA TYR A 497 13.17 -0.95 17.20
C TYR A 497 12.61 -1.31 15.82
N GLY A 498 13.11 -2.39 15.18
CA GLY A 498 12.65 -2.78 13.84
C GLY A 498 11.14 -3.00 13.73
N GLY A 499 10.55 -3.65 14.74
CA GLY A 499 9.10 -3.90 14.77
C GLY A 499 8.24 -2.63 14.80
N MET A 500 8.77 -1.49 15.28
CA MET A 500 8.08 -0.20 15.22
C MET A 500 8.14 0.40 13.80
N VAL A 501 9.28 0.26 13.11
CA VAL A 501 9.40 0.64 11.69
C VAL A 501 8.42 -0.18 10.83
N ASP A 502 8.34 -1.49 11.08
CA ASP A 502 7.38 -2.36 10.41
C ASP A 502 5.92 -1.98 10.71
N LEU A 503 5.61 -1.38 11.86
CA LEU A 503 4.26 -0.86 12.15
C LEU A 503 3.94 0.42 11.37
N LEU A 504 4.90 1.33 11.20
CA LEU A 504 4.73 2.50 10.33
C LEU A 504 4.50 2.09 8.87
N ILE A 505 5.27 1.11 8.38
CA ILE A 505 5.07 0.53 7.03
C ILE A 505 3.66 -0.04 6.89
N ARG A 506 3.22 -0.84 7.87
CA ARG A 506 1.90 -1.49 7.83
C ARG A 506 0.74 -0.53 8.02
N ASP A 507 0.93 0.57 8.74
CA ASP A 507 -0.15 1.55 8.89
C ASP A 507 -0.43 2.30 7.59
N ALA A 508 0.59 2.84 6.93
CA ALA A 508 0.45 3.57 5.66
C ALA A 508 0.14 2.64 4.48
N ASN A 509 0.78 1.47 4.38
CA ASN A 509 0.55 0.57 3.26
C ASN A 509 0.74 -0.90 3.66
N ASN A 510 -0.25 -1.45 4.37
CA ASN A 510 -0.26 -2.85 4.81
C ASN A 510 -0.23 -3.82 3.63
N TYR A 511 0.95 -4.34 3.28
CA TYR A 511 1.11 -5.37 2.26
C TYR A 511 0.69 -6.78 2.73
N ARG A 512 0.26 -6.93 4.00
CA ARG A 512 -0.08 -8.21 4.65
C ARG A 512 -1.58 -8.33 4.96
N ARG A 513 -2.28 -9.12 4.16
CA ARG A 513 -3.73 -9.39 4.34
C ARG A 513 -4.06 -10.21 5.59
N ASP A 514 -3.08 -10.88 6.19
CA ASP A 514 -3.20 -11.60 7.45
C ASP A 514 -3.04 -10.69 8.68
N ASP A 515 -2.54 -9.46 8.49
CA ASP A 515 -2.40 -8.47 9.56
C ASP A 515 -3.65 -7.58 9.66
N THR A 516 -4.65 -8.04 10.41
CA THR A 516 -5.97 -7.38 10.51
C THR A 516 -5.98 -6.10 11.35
N ARG A 517 -4.82 -5.59 11.78
CA ARG A 517 -4.68 -4.33 12.53
C ARG A 517 -4.82 -3.09 11.66
N PHE A 518 -4.51 -3.21 10.37
CA PHE A 518 -4.49 -2.11 9.42
C PHE A 518 -5.20 -2.55 8.12
N PRO A 519 -5.93 -1.67 7.42
CA PRO A 519 -6.52 -2.01 6.13
C PRO A 519 -5.41 -2.34 5.12
N TYR A 520 -5.67 -3.27 4.21
CA TYR A 520 -4.70 -3.68 3.18
C TYR A 520 -4.41 -2.51 2.24
N LEU A 521 -3.13 -2.12 2.13
CA LEU A 521 -2.65 -1.00 1.32
C LEU A 521 -3.50 0.27 1.51
N ARG A 522 -3.46 0.87 2.71
CA ARG A 522 -4.28 2.05 3.08
C ARG A 522 -4.17 3.16 2.04
N ASP A 523 -2.97 3.72 1.87
CA ASP A 523 -2.77 4.89 1.03
C ASP A 523 -2.79 4.54 -0.46
N PHE A 524 -2.36 3.32 -0.85
CA PHE A 524 -2.17 2.96 -2.26
C PHE A 524 -3.43 2.46 -2.98
N ASP A 525 -3.94 3.27 -3.89
CA ASP A 525 -5.00 2.84 -4.82
C ASP A 525 -4.45 1.84 -5.84
N ILE A 526 -4.83 0.59 -5.63
CA ILE A 526 -4.37 -0.56 -6.41
C ILE A 526 -4.65 -0.40 -7.91
N TYR A 527 -5.74 0.27 -8.30
CA TYR A 527 -6.15 0.38 -9.70
C TYR A 527 -5.80 1.73 -10.34
N ALA A 528 -5.89 2.84 -9.61
CA ALA A 528 -5.38 4.13 -10.08
C ALA A 528 -3.84 4.14 -10.15
N GLY A 529 -3.19 3.29 -9.34
CA GLY A 529 -1.77 2.98 -9.41
C GLY A 529 -0.87 3.95 -8.65
N HIS A 530 -1.42 4.79 -7.79
CA HIS A 530 -0.73 5.79 -6.98
C HIS A 530 -1.37 5.88 -5.59
N ASP A 531 -0.70 6.51 -4.64
CA ASP A 531 -1.27 6.76 -3.32
C ASP A 531 -2.34 7.88 -3.35
N TRP A 532 -3.20 7.95 -2.33
CA TRP A 532 -4.13 9.05 -2.07
C TRP A 532 -3.82 9.72 -0.72
N ALA A 533 -3.78 11.05 -0.70
CA ALA A 533 -3.41 11.83 0.47
C ALA A 533 -4.50 11.88 1.54
N SER A 534 -5.76 12.12 1.18
CA SER A 534 -6.82 12.37 2.16
C SER A 534 -7.48 11.09 2.66
N GLY A 535 -7.50 10.88 3.98
CA GLY A 535 -8.10 9.70 4.59
C GLY A 535 -9.61 9.60 4.34
N HIS A 536 -10.30 10.73 4.25
CA HIS A 536 -11.76 10.80 4.10
C HIS A 536 -12.25 10.97 2.66
N GLY A 537 -11.40 11.42 1.72
CA GLY A 537 -11.73 11.55 0.29
C GLY A 537 -13.02 12.32 -0.01
N SER A 538 -13.42 13.26 0.86
CA SER A 538 -14.74 13.91 0.82
C SER A 538 -14.65 15.29 0.18
N PHE A 539 -14.51 15.31 -1.14
CA PHE A 539 -14.54 16.53 -1.96
C PHE A 539 -15.34 16.27 -3.24
N GLY A 540 -15.86 17.34 -3.86
CA GLY A 540 -16.61 17.24 -5.14
C GLY A 540 -15.79 16.70 -6.32
N ALA A 541 -14.47 16.72 -6.19
CA ALA A 541 -13.47 16.20 -7.14
C ALA A 541 -12.94 14.79 -6.75
N GLY A 542 -13.50 14.18 -5.71
CA GLY A 542 -13.01 12.93 -5.11
C GLY A 542 -11.79 13.10 -4.22
N ASN A 543 -10.99 12.04 -4.08
CA ASN A 543 -9.73 12.08 -3.33
C ASN A 543 -8.63 12.85 -4.11
N ASN A 544 -7.53 13.21 -3.46
CA ASN A 544 -6.42 13.95 -4.07
C ASN A 544 -5.06 13.41 -3.63
N GLN A 545 -4.02 13.70 -4.42
CA GLN A 545 -2.62 13.64 -3.99
C GLN A 545 -1.85 14.82 -4.58
N GLU A 546 -1.09 15.52 -3.73
CA GLU A 546 -0.17 16.59 -4.12
C GLU A 546 1.22 16.02 -4.41
N SER A 547 2.03 15.79 -3.36
CA SER A 547 3.41 15.33 -3.49
C SER A 547 3.50 13.83 -3.83
N SER A 548 3.44 13.51 -5.11
CA SER A 548 3.67 12.14 -5.59
C SER A 548 5.10 11.64 -5.30
N SER A 549 6.05 12.56 -5.17
CA SER A 549 7.43 12.27 -4.78
C SER A 549 7.57 11.87 -3.30
N GLU A 550 6.78 12.42 -2.37
CA GLU A 550 6.78 11.92 -0.98
C GLU A 550 6.20 10.49 -0.88
N GLY A 551 5.21 10.12 -1.70
CA GLY A 551 4.76 8.74 -1.86
C GLY A 551 5.86 7.82 -2.46
N MET A 552 6.62 8.31 -3.44
CA MET A 552 7.78 7.60 -3.99
C MET A 552 8.93 7.48 -2.98
N ASN A 553 9.12 8.46 -2.09
CA ASN A 553 10.05 8.39 -0.96
C ASN A 553 9.65 7.27 0.02
N PHE A 554 8.36 7.16 0.36
CA PHE A 554 7.84 6.04 1.16
C PHE A 554 8.11 4.69 0.48
N ALA A 555 7.74 4.53 -0.79
CA ALA A 555 7.94 3.27 -1.51
C ALA A 555 9.44 2.89 -1.59
N ASN A 556 10.33 3.84 -1.87
CA ASN A 556 11.78 3.63 -1.79
C ASN A 556 12.26 3.29 -0.38
N ALA A 557 11.69 3.90 0.67
CA ALA A 557 12.04 3.60 2.05
C ALA A 557 11.76 2.12 2.42
N LEU A 558 10.66 1.54 1.92
CA LEU A 558 10.39 0.10 2.04
C LEU A 558 11.46 -0.74 1.34
N ILE A 559 11.88 -0.36 0.12
CA ILE A 559 12.95 -1.05 -0.61
C ILE A 559 14.25 -1.03 0.21
N GLN A 560 14.66 0.14 0.71
CA GLN A 560 15.86 0.27 1.53
C GLN A 560 15.74 -0.53 2.85
N TRP A 561 14.61 -0.46 3.54
CA TRP A 561 14.36 -1.20 4.79
C TRP A 561 14.44 -2.72 4.58
N GLY A 562 13.77 -3.26 3.56
CA GLY A 562 13.85 -4.67 3.20
C GLY A 562 15.25 -5.12 2.73
N GLN A 563 16.08 -4.19 2.23
CA GLN A 563 17.47 -4.48 1.87
C GLN A 563 18.43 -4.50 3.06
N VAL A 564 18.25 -3.65 4.08
CA VAL A 564 19.10 -3.60 5.28
C VAL A 564 18.71 -4.63 6.35
N THR A 565 17.43 -5.02 6.39
CA THR A 565 16.92 -6.07 7.31
C THR A 565 16.94 -7.46 6.69
N GLY A 566 16.96 -7.56 5.35
CA GLY A 566 16.82 -8.80 4.62
C GLY A 566 15.37 -9.24 4.37
N ASP A 567 14.36 -8.48 4.82
CA ASP A 567 12.95 -8.78 4.55
C ASP A 567 12.60 -8.55 3.08
N THR A 568 12.53 -9.64 2.31
CA THR A 568 12.18 -9.58 0.89
C THR A 568 10.70 -9.26 0.64
N ALA A 569 9.80 -9.48 1.61
CA ALA A 569 8.38 -9.17 1.45
C ALA A 569 8.13 -7.66 1.56
N VAL A 570 8.77 -6.98 2.51
CA VAL A 570 8.78 -5.50 2.55
C VAL A 570 9.44 -4.94 1.28
N ARG A 571 10.58 -5.50 0.88
CA ARG A 571 11.29 -5.09 -0.36
C ARG A 571 10.37 -5.18 -1.58
N ASP A 572 9.71 -6.33 -1.77
CA ASP A 572 8.91 -6.59 -2.97
C ASP A 572 7.60 -5.79 -2.97
N ALA A 573 7.03 -5.51 -1.79
CA ALA A 573 5.96 -4.54 -1.64
C ALA A 573 6.43 -3.13 -2.05
N GLY A 574 7.58 -2.68 -1.55
CA GLY A 574 8.19 -1.40 -1.95
C GLY A 574 8.44 -1.30 -3.46
N ILE A 575 8.94 -2.36 -4.09
CA ILE A 575 9.16 -2.42 -5.55
C ILE A 575 7.83 -2.38 -6.32
N PHE A 576 6.78 -3.07 -5.84
CA PHE A 576 5.45 -3.03 -6.45
C PHE A 576 4.86 -1.62 -6.43
N LEU A 577 4.83 -0.98 -5.26
CA LEU A 577 4.36 0.39 -5.05
C LEU A 577 5.16 1.36 -5.93
N TYR A 578 6.48 1.35 -5.81
CA TYR A 578 7.39 2.26 -6.51
C TYR A 578 7.25 2.15 -8.04
N THR A 579 7.25 0.93 -8.59
CA THR A 579 7.25 0.74 -10.05
C THR A 579 5.90 1.13 -10.67
N THR A 580 4.81 0.85 -9.95
CA THR A 580 3.45 1.16 -10.42
C THR A 580 3.16 2.65 -10.27
N GLN A 581 3.54 3.27 -9.15
CA GLN A 581 3.42 4.71 -8.92
C GLN A 581 4.33 5.53 -9.84
N ALA A 582 5.56 5.10 -10.12
CA ALA A 582 6.39 5.72 -11.14
C ALA A 582 5.70 5.74 -12.52
N ALA A 583 5.01 4.65 -12.89
CA ALA A 583 4.25 4.59 -14.14
C ALA A 583 3.01 5.48 -14.11
N ALA A 584 2.30 5.59 -12.99
CA ALA A 584 1.17 6.51 -12.83
C ALA A 584 1.59 7.99 -12.88
N ILE A 585 2.68 8.36 -12.19
CA ILE A 585 3.21 9.73 -12.15
C ILE A 585 3.57 10.25 -13.55
N GLN A 586 4.26 9.43 -14.35
CA GLN A 586 4.64 9.77 -15.73
C GLN A 586 3.42 9.99 -16.66
N GLU A 587 2.22 9.56 -16.26
CA GLU A 587 0.97 9.71 -17.01
C GLU A 587 0.08 10.83 -16.47
N TYR A 588 -0.01 11.00 -15.14
CA TYR A 588 -1.05 11.82 -14.48
C TYR A 588 -0.54 13.11 -13.84
N TRP A 589 0.71 13.13 -13.38
CA TRP A 589 1.35 14.36 -12.92
C TRP A 589 2.10 15.04 -14.06
N PHE A 590 2.81 14.25 -14.87
CA PHE A 590 3.75 14.76 -15.86
C PHE A 590 3.26 14.70 -17.30
N ASP A 591 2.20 13.94 -17.61
CA ASP A 591 1.77 13.59 -18.98
C ASP A 591 2.95 13.51 -19.97
N SER A 592 3.96 12.72 -19.61
CA SER A 592 5.29 12.74 -20.24
C SER A 592 5.31 12.32 -21.71
N SER A 593 4.14 11.91 -22.24
CA SER A 593 3.89 11.51 -23.61
C SER A 593 2.94 12.45 -24.39
N ASP A 594 2.43 13.51 -23.76
CA ASP A 594 1.48 14.49 -24.31
C ASP A 594 0.21 13.82 -24.87
N GLN A 595 -0.50 13.05 -24.03
CA GLN A 595 -1.61 12.17 -24.44
C GLN A 595 -2.84 12.20 -23.51
N ASN A 596 -2.71 12.72 -22.30
CA ASN A 596 -3.71 12.56 -21.24
C ASN A 596 -4.39 13.89 -20.86
N PHE A 597 -3.65 15.00 -20.79
CA PHE A 597 -4.20 16.30 -20.42
C PHE A 597 -5.03 16.92 -21.54
N PRO A 598 -6.07 17.73 -21.23
CA PRO A 598 -6.79 18.49 -22.23
C PRO A 598 -5.85 19.50 -22.92
N SER A 599 -5.82 19.53 -24.26
CA SER A 599 -4.92 20.43 -25.01
C SER A 599 -5.14 21.93 -24.75
N ALA A 600 -6.30 22.31 -24.20
CA ALA A 600 -6.61 23.68 -23.80
C ALA A 600 -6.16 24.04 -22.37
N PHE A 601 -5.61 23.09 -21.60
CA PHE A 601 -5.13 23.30 -20.23
C PHE A 601 -3.87 24.18 -20.17
N GLY A 602 -2.98 24.04 -21.17
CA GLY A 602 -1.82 24.92 -21.33
C GLY A 602 -0.59 24.61 -20.46
N HIS A 603 -0.64 23.53 -19.68
CA HIS A 603 0.47 23.02 -18.86
C HIS A 603 0.83 21.59 -19.24
N SER A 604 2.11 21.25 -19.16
CA SER A 604 2.66 19.90 -19.34
C SER A 604 2.95 19.17 -18.01
N THR A 605 2.40 19.68 -16.90
CA THR A 605 2.52 19.08 -15.57
C THR A 605 1.37 19.57 -14.68
N VAL A 606 1.11 18.87 -13.58
CA VAL A 606 0.25 19.35 -12.47
C VAL A 606 1.01 19.22 -11.15
N GLY A 607 0.64 20.07 -10.17
CA GLY A 607 1.09 19.96 -8.79
C GLY A 607 0.24 18.98 -7.96
N MET A 608 -1.04 18.81 -8.34
CA MET A 608 -1.98 17.90 -7.70
C MET A 608 -2.78 17.09 -8.71
N VAL A 609 -3.08 15.83 -8.38
CA VAL A 609 -4.05 14.99 -9.08
C VAL A 609 -5.26 14.76 -8.19
N TRP A 610 -6.45 14.93 -8.76
CA TRP A 610 -7.75 14.74 -8.13
C TRP A 610 -8.48 13.56 -8.75
N GLY A 611 -9.44 12.97 -8.04
CA GLY A 611 -10.32 11.90 -8.55
C GLY A 611 -10.85 12.19 -9.96
N ASP A 612 -11.30 13.42 -10.23
CA ASP A 612 -11.86 13.84 -11.51
C ASP A 612 -10.95 14.72 -12.38
N GLY A 613 -9.70 14.99 -11.98
CA GLY A 613 -8.91 16.03 -12.65
C GLY A 613 -7.45 16.16 -12.22
N GLY A 614 -6.87 17.32 -12.53
CA GLY A 614 -5.52 17.71 -12.14
C GLY A 614 -5.37 19.23 -12.10
N ALA A 615 -4.52 19.71 -11.20
CA ALA A 615 -4.33 21.13 -10.91
C ALA A 615 -2.85 21.52 -10.93
N TYR A 616 -2.48 22.50 -11.75
CA TYR A 616 -1.24 23.25 -11.62
C TYR A 616 -1.40 24.23 -10.45
N ALA A 617 -1.39 23.69 -9.24
CA ALA A 617 -1.62 24.37 -7.97
C ALA A 617 -0.92 23.61 -6.84
N THR A 618 -0.88 24.20 -5.63
CA THR A 618 -0.59 23.49 -4.37
C THR A 618 -1.53 23.97 -3.27
N TRP A 619 -1.54 23.27 -2.14
CA TRP A 619 -2.25 23.67 -0.92
C TRP A 619 -1.74 24.95 -0.26
N PHE A 620 -0.53 25.43 -0.60
CA PHE A 620 0.15 26.50 0.15
C PHE A 620 0.72 27.64 -0.70
N SER A 621 0.95 27.45 -2.01
CA SER A 621 1.58 28.44 -2.91
C SER A 621 1.06 28.37 -4.35
N GLY A 622 1.00 29.54 -4.99
CA GLY A 622 0.74 29.71 -6.42
C GLY A 622 2.02 29.91 -7.27
N GLU A 623 3.21 29.82 -6.66
CA GLU A 623 4.49 30.05 -7.33
C GLU A 623 4.88 28.83 -8.19
N PRO A 624 5.25 29.01 -9.48
CA PRO A 624 5.65 27.92 -10.37
C PRO A 624 6.77 27.03 -9.80
N GLU A 625 7.74 27.60 -9.10
CA GLU A 625 8.79 26.86 -8.37
C GLU A 625 8.23 25.84 -7.39
N MET A 626 7.19 26.20 -6.63
CA MET A 626 6.61 25.33 -5.60
C MET A 626 5.63 24.33 -6.21
N ILE A 627 4.82 24.75 -7.20
CA ILE A 627 3.87 23.88 -7.92
C ILE A 627 4.56 22.71 -8.61
N GLN A 628 5.73 22.94 -9.22
CA GLN A 628 6.52 21.85 -9.77
C GLN A 628 7.39 21.18 -8.70
N GLY A 629 8.06 21.96 -7.84
CA GLY A 629 8.99 21.47 -6.81
C GLY A 629 8.40 20.45 -5.85
N ILE A 630 7.10 20.57 -5.52
CA ILE A 630 6.42 19.65 -4.60
C ILE A 630 6.33 18.20 -5.12
N ASN A 631 6.45 18.00 -6.44
CA ASN A 631 6.50 16.67 -7.08
C ASN A 631 7.93 16.20 -7.44
N LEU A 632 8.94 16.92 -6.93
CA LEU A 632 10.36 16.65 -7.14
C LEU A 632 11.08 16.37 -5.81
N LEU A 633 10.62 16.99 -4.72
CA LEU A 633 11.15 16.81 -3.36
C LEU A 633 10.50 15.63 -2.61
N PRO A 634 11.20 14.96 -1.68
CA PRO A 634 12.62 15.13 -1.35
C PRO A 634 13.51 14.49 -2.42
N VAL A 635 14.56 15.18 -2.86
CA VAL A 635 15.51 14.56 -3.80
C VAL A 635 16.32 13.49 -3.06
N THR A 636 16.37 12.27 -3.61
CA THR A 636 17.16 11.16 -3.07
C THR A 636 17.62 10.24 -4.20
N GLY A 637 18.55 9.30 -3.93
CA GLY A 637 18.87 8.21 -4.86
C GLY A 637 17.68 7.30 -5.23
N GLY A 638 16.56 7.41 -4.53
CA GLY A 638 15.27 6.81 -4.89
C GLY A 638 14.48 7.60 -5.94
N HIS A 639 14.83 8.84 -6.27
CA HIS A 639 14.07 9.71 -7.19
C HIS A 639 14.58 9.68 -8.64
N LEU A 640 15.41 8.69 -8.98
CA LEU A 640 15.93 8.51 -10.35
C LEU A 640 14.82 8.29 -11.40
N TYR A 641 13.61 7.89 -10.99
CA TYR A 641 12.46 7.77 -11.91
C TYR A 641 12.09 9.10 -12.57
N LEU A 642 12.36 10.25 -11.93
CA LEU A 642 12.19 11.59 -12.51
C LEU A 642 13.06 11.76 -13.77
N GLY A 643 14.22 11.09 -13.82
CA GLY A 643 15.17 11.08 -14.93
C GLY A 643 14.92 10.02 -15.99
N ASN A 644 13.86 9.21 -15.89
CA ASN A 644 13.55 8.16 -16.89
C ASN A 644 13.26 8.74 -18.29
N ASN A 645 12.86 10.01 -18.37
CA ASN A 645 12.68 10.75 -19.62
C ASN A 645 13.44 12.09 -19.57
N PRO A 646 14.75 12.12 -19.88
CA PRO A 646 15.57 13.33 -19.83
C PRO A 646 15.11 14.45 -20.79
N ALA A 647 14.33 14.12 -21.82
CA ALA A 647 13.71 15.11 -22.69
C ALA A 647 12.55 15.82 -21.98
N TYR A 648 11.69 15.08 -21.28
CA TYR A 648 10.62 15.64 -20.46
C TYR A 648 11.17 16.55 -19.35
N VAL A 649 12.25 16.16 -18.66
CA VAL A 649 12.90 17.02 -17.64
C VAL A 649 13.22 18.41 -18.19
N ARG A 650 13.75 18.48 -19.42
CA ARG A 650 14.05 19.76 -20.08
C ARG A 650 12.79 20.52 -20.50
N THR A 651 11.72 19.84 -20.93
CA THR A 651 10.42 20.46 -21.23
C THR A 651 9.79 21.07 -19.97
N ASN A 652 9.72 20.31 -18.87
CA ASN A 652 9.14 20.72 -17.60
C ASN A 652 9.91 21.92 -16.99
N TYR A 653 11.24 21.87 -16.98
CA TYR A 653 12.09 23.00 -16.54
C TYR A 653 12.03 24.21 -17.49
N ALA A 654 11.80 24.02 -18.80
CA ALA A 654 11.55 25.15 -19.71
C ALA A 654 10.17 25.78 -19.47
N GLU A 655 9.15 24.99 -19.14
CA GLU A 655 7.86 25.48 -18.69
C GLU A 655 7.97 26.26 -17.37
N LEU A 656 8.76 25.78 -16.40
CA LEU A 656 9.04 26.50 -15.15
C LEU A 656 9.50 27.93 -15.41
N VAL A 657 10.57 28.06 -16.20
CA VAL A 657 11.22 29.34 -16.49
C VAL A 657 10.30 30.27 -17.28
N ARG A 658 9.45 29.71 -18.16
CA ARG A 658 8.38 30.44 -18.85
C ARG A 658 7.33 30.98 -17.87
N ASN A 659 6.81 30.11 -16.99
CA ASN A 659 5.71 30.44 -16.08
C ASN A 659 6.15 31.43 -14.99
N ASN A 660 7.38 31.29 -14.49
CA ASN A 660 7.97 32.21 -13.51
C ASN A 660 8.46 33.54 -14.13
N GLY A 661 8.52 33.65 -15.46
CA GLY A 661 9.08 34.82 -16.14
C GLY A 661 10.61 34.95 -16.00
N GLY A 662 11.30 33.90 -15.57
CA GLY A 662 12.74 33.87 -15.33
C GLY A 662 13.23 32.59 -14.64
N PRO A 663 14.56 32.45 -14.41
CA PRO A 663 15.12 31.35 -13.63
C PRO A 663 14.53 31.29 -12.21
N PRO A 664 14.45 30.10 -11.58
CA PRO A 664 13.87 29.95 -10.24
C PRO A 664 14.63 30.76 -9.17
N THR A 665 13.88 31.31 -8.22
CA THR A 665 14.41 32.17 -7.14
C THR A 665 14.23 31.56 -5.74
N VAL A 666 13.26 30.68 -5.58
CA VAL A 666 13.02 29.83 -4.39
C VAL A 666 13.19 28.36 -4.76
N TRP A 667 13.44 27.49 -3.76
CA TRP A 667 13.70 26.04 -3.94
C TRP A 667 14.68 25.72 -5.09
N GLN A 668 15.69 26.58 -5.24
CA GLN A 668 16.60 26.58 -6.38
C GLN A 668 17.39 25.27 -6.45
N ASP A 669 17.74 24.71 -5.29
CA ASP A 669 18.34 23.40 -5.12
C ASP A 669 17.48 22.27 -5.68
N ILE A 670 16.22 22.13 -5.24
CA ILE A 670 15.29 21.09 -5.72
C ILE A 670 15.16 21.15 -7.25
N LEU A 671 15.02 22.37 -7.79
CA LEU A 671 14.78 22.60 -9.20
C LEU A 671 16.04 22.39 -10.05
N TRP A 672 17.24 22.72 -9.54
CA TRP A 672 18.51 22.37 -10.20
C TRP A 672 18.85 20.88 -10.04
N GLN A 673 18.49 20.24 -8.93
CA GLN A 673 18.64 18.79 -8.73
C GLN A 673 17.78 18.01 -9.73
N PHE A 674 16.54 18.44 -9.97
CA PHE A 674 15.71 17.91 -11.05
C PHE A 674 16.30 18.22 -12.42
N GLN A 675 16.68 19.48 -12.68
CA GLN A 675 17.32 19.88 -13.94
C GLN A 675 18.52 18.97 -14.26
N ALA A 676 19.32 18.58 -13.27
CA ALA A 676 20.50 17.75 -13.45
C ALA A 676 20.22 16.33 -14.01
N LEU A 677 18.99 15.82 -13.85
CA LEU A 677 18.56 14.54 -14.45
C LEU A 677 18.34 14.64 -15.97
N GLY A 678 18.12 15.86 -16.49
CA GLY A 678 17.98 16.16 -17.91
C GLY A 678 19.20 16.86 -18.53
N ASP A 679 19.90 17.68 -17.75
CA ASP A 679 21.08 18.45 -18.13
C ASP A 679 21.94 18.80 -16.89
N GLY A 680 22.82 17.87 -16.51
CA GLY A 680 23.73 18.03 -15.37
C GLY A 680 24.72 19.19 -15.51
N ASP A 681 25.19 19.47 -16.74
CA ASP A 681 26.17 20.54 -16.96
C ASP A 681 25.52 21.93 -16.78
N ALA A 682 24.27 22.12 -17.25
CA ALA A 682 23.52 23.35 -17.03
C ALA A 682 23.13 23.54 -15.56
N ALA A 683 22.70 22.49 -14.86
CA ALA A 683 22.40 22.54 -13.44
C ALA A 683 23.63 22.90 -12.59
N LEU A 684 24.80 22.33 -12.91
CA LEU A 684 26.05 22.64 -12.23
C LEU A 684 26.52 24.08 -12.50
N ALA A 685 26.28 24.60 -13.71
CA ALA A 685 26.54 26.00 -14.01
C ALA A 685 25.66 26.95 -13.19
N ASN A 686 24.36 26.66 -13.07
CA ASN A 686 23.41 27.43 -12.25
C ASN A 686 23.82 27.43 -10.77
N LEU A 687 24.11 26.25 -10.20
CA LEU A 687 24.57 26.10 -8.82
C LEU A 687 25.85 26.92 -8.53
N ARG A 688 26.83 26.88 -9.45
CA ARG A 688 28.09 27.61 -9.31
C ARG A 688 27.94 29.12 -9.53
N ALA A 689 26.96 29.56 -10.32
CA ALA A 689 26.66 30.98 -10.53
C ALA A 689 25.96 31.61 -9.31
N ASN A 690 25.20 30.83 -8.54
CA ASN A 690 24.51 31.29 -7.34
C ASN A 690 24.82 30.42 -6.10
N PRO A 691 26.05 30.48 -5.54
CA PRO A 691 26.41 29.72 -4.34
C PRO A 691 25.71 30.24 -3.05
N GLY A 692 24.94 31.32 -3.15
CA GLY A 692 24.25 31.96 -2.03
C GLY A 692 22.83 31.46 -1.76
N TYR A 693 22.23 30.66 -2.67
CA TYR A 693 20.84 30.19 -2.59
C TYR A 693 20.41 29.70 -1.20
N THR A 694 19.17 29.89 -0.81
CA THR A 694 18.62 29.27 0.42
C THR A 694 18.17 27.84 0.09
N PRO A 695 18.68 26.81 0.78
CA PRO A 695 18.18 25.45 0.59
C PRO A 695 16.72 25.30 1.03
N GLU A 696 15.99 24.37 0.41
CA GLU A 696 14.70 23.88 0.94
C GLU A 696 14.89 23.25 2.33
N GLU A 697 13.86 23.32 3.17
CA GLU A 697 13.96 23.00 4.60
C GLU A 697 14.31 21.54 4.93
N GLY A 698 14.06 20.59 4.02
CA GLY A 698 14.49 19.19 4.08
C GLY A 698 15.85 18.92 3.39
N GLU A 699 16.48 19.93 2.80
CA GLU A 699 17.65 19.81 1.94
C GLU A 699 18.90 20.49 2.55
N SER A 700 20.07 20.28 1.94
CA SER A 700 21.36 20.76 2.43
C SER A 700 22.32 21.04 1.28
N ARG A 701 23.14 22.10 1.41
CA ARG A 701 24.16 22.44 0.40
C ARG A 701 25.10 21.28 0.04
N ALA A 702 25.34 20.37 0.99
CA ALA A 702 26.18 19.20 0.77
C ALA A 702 25.52 18.21 -0.20
N HIS A 703 24.26 17.83 0.02
CA HIS A 703 23.55 16.89 -0.85
C HIS A 703 23.13 17.55 -2.18
N THR A 704 22.72 18.83 -2.21
CA THR A 704 22.52 19.58 -3.46
C THR A 704 23.78 19.55 -4.35
N PHE A 705 24.95 19.87 -3.77
CA PHE A 705 26.22 19.86 -4.49
C PHE A 705 26.59 18.45 -4.95
N HIS A 706 26.52 17.47 -4.06
CA HIS A 706 26.81 16.06 -4.36
C HIS A 706 25.96 15.53 -5.50
N TRP A 707 24.64 15.74 -5.44
CA TRP A 707 23.69 15.30 -6.46
C TRP A 707 24.01 15.88 -7.83
N ILE A 708 24.03 17.21 -7.92
CA ILE A 708 24.22 17.93 -9.18
C ILE A 708 25.62 17.64 -9.76
N ARG A 709 26.66 17.63 -8.93
CA ARG A 709 28.04 17.43 -9.37
C ARG A 709 28.29 16.01 -9.89
N ASN A 710 27.63 15.00 -9.29
CA ASN A 710 27.74 13.62 -9.74
C ASN A 710 26.88 13.33 -10.97
N LEU A 711 25.67 13.87 -11.12
CA LEU A 711 24.92 13.78 -12.39
C LEU A 711 25.65 14.51 -13.54
N ALA A 712 26.24 15.67 -13.27
CA ALA A 712 27.12 16.36 -14.21
C ALA A 712 28.40 15.57 -14.57
N ALA A 713 28.72 14.48 -13.87
CA ALA A 713 29.78 13.54 -14.25
C ALA A 713 29.21 12.32 -15.00
N LEU A 714 28.21 11.66 -14.40
CA LEU A 714 27.59 10.40 -14.82
C LEU A 714 26.77 10.52 -16.12
N GLY A 715 26.17 11.69 -16.38
CA GLY A 715 25.16 11.88 -17.42
C GLY A 715 23.76 11.48 -16.95
N THR A 716 22.89 11.12 -17.89
CA THR A 716 21.47 10.81 -17.63
C THR A 716 21.28 9.34 -17.27
N VAL A 717 20.18 9.01 -16.59
CA VAL A 717 19.77 7.61 -16.35
C VAL A 717 19.58 6.88 -17.70
N ASP A 718 20.02 5.63 -17.78
CA ASP A 718 19.86 4.74 -18.94
C ASP A 718 18.92 3.58 -18.60
N THR A 719 17.64 3.74 -18.94
CA THR A 719 16.57 2.77 -18.70
C THR A 719 16.58 1.56 -19.64
N SER A 720 17.55 1.46 -20.56
CA SER A 720 17.71 0.30 -21.45
C SER A 720 18.47 -0.87 -20.82
N VAL A 721 19.09 -0.66 -19.64
CA VAL A 721 19.85 -1.68 -18.91
C VAL A 721 19.41 -1.72 -17.45
N THR A 722 18.96 -2.88 -16.99
CA THR A 722 18.60 -3.14 -15.58
C THR A 722 19.66 -4.01 -14.91
N GLY A 723 19.85 -3.85 -13.60
CA GLY A 723 20.65 -4.77 -12.78
C GLY A 723 19.79 -5.83 -12.11
N ASN A 724 20.37 -6.99 -11.79
CA ASN A 724 19.68 -8.06 -11.05
C ASN A 724 19.56 -7.83 -9.53
N HIS A 725 19.88 -6.62 -9.08
CA HIS A 725 19.87 -6.20 -7.68
C HIS A 725 19.08 -4.88 -7.58
N PRO A 726 18.14 -4.74 -6.64
CA PRO A 726 17.25 -3.58 -6.62
C PRO A 726 17.97 -2.27 -6.33
N LEU A 727 19.10 -2.33 -5.61
CA LEU A 727 19.98 -1.19 -5.35
C LEU A 727 21.06 -1.05 -6.44
N SER A 728 20.63 -0.88 -7.69
CA SER A 728 21.52 -0.64 -8.83
C SER A 728 20.89 0.30 -9.85
N ALA A 729 21.72 1.02 -10.60
CA ALA A 729 21.28 1.92 -11.66
C ALA A 729 22.36 2.03 -12.74
N VAL A 730 21.98 2.46 -13.94
CA VAL A 730 22.92 2.72 -15.05
C VAL A 730 22.76 4.17 -15.52
N PHE A 731 23.88 4.83 -15.73
CA PHE A 731 23.95 6.18 -16.27
C PHE A 731 24.73 6.18 -17.59
N SER A 732 24.44 7.13 -18.47
CA SER A 732 25.11 7.27 -19.77
C SER A 732 25.46 8.73 -20.06
N ARG A 733 26.72 8.96 -20.44
CA ARG A 733 27.20 10.24 -20.96
C ARG A 733 27.91 10.03 -22.29
N ASN A 734 27.43 10.69 -23.34
CA ASN A 734 28.01 10.61 -24.70
C ASN A 734 28.17 9.15 -25.20
N GLY A 735 27.26 8.25 -24.80
CA GLY A 735 27.29 6.82 -25.13
C GLY A 735 28.17 5.95 -24.23
N ALA A 736 28.97 6.54 -23.33
CA ALA A 736 29.75 5.82 -22.34
C ALA A 736 28.91 5.56 -21.07
N ARG A 737 28.76 4.28 -20.71
CA ARG A 737 27.93 3.85 -19.56
C ARG A 737 28.73 3.75 -18.27
N THR A 738 28.12 4.19 -17.17
CA THR A 738 28.55 3.90 -15.80
C THR A 738 27.49 3.03 -15.13
N TYR A 739 27.90 1.87 -14.65
CA TYR A 739 27.06 0.93 -13.92
C TYR A 739 27.31 1.13 -12.43
N VAL A 740 26.25 1.36 -11.66
CA VAL A 740 26.31 1.66 -10.23
C VAL A 740 25.54 0.60 -9.46
N ALA A 741 26.10 0.13 -8.35
CA ALA A 741 25.39 -0.72 -7.42
C ALA A 741 25.81 -0.42 -5.97
N SER A 742 24.84 -0.55 -5.06
CA SER A 742 25.06 -0.43 -3.62
C SER A 742 24.71 -1.74 -2.93
N ASN A 743 25.55 -2.11 -1.97
CA ASN A 743 25.41 -3.30 -1.15
C ASN A 743 25.40 -2.87 0.32
N PRO A 744 24.21 -2.72 0.92
CA PRO A 744 24.11 -2.31 2.31
C PRO A 744 24.28 -3.50 3.28
N THR A 745 24.58 -4.71 2.81
CA THR A 745 24.66 -5.92 3.65
C THR A 745 26.09 -6.21 4.11
N ALA A 746 26.24 -7.08 5.11
CA ALA A 746 27.54 -7.48 5.68
C ALA A 746 28.38 -8.45 4.82
N ALA A 747 27.91 -8.87 3.64
CA ALA A 747 28.61 -9.79 2.73
C ALA A 747 28.73 -9.20 1.32
N PRO A 748 29.81 -9.45 0.56
CA PRO A 748 29.94 -8.94 -0.80
C PRO A 748 28.90 -9.56 -1.75
N VAL A 749 28.35 -8.76 -2.66
CA VAL A 749 27.40 -9.20 -3.70
C VAL A 749 28.00 -8.96 -5.08
N THR A 750 27.54 -9.72 -6.08
CA THR A 750 27.85 -9.46 -7.49
C THR A 750 26.57 -9.15 -8.22
N VAL A 751 26.47 -7.93 -8.74
CA VAL A 751 25.36 -7.48 -9.58
C VAL A 751 25.70 -7.79 -11.04
N THR A 752 24.74 -8.41 -11.74
CA THR A 752 24.79 -8.67 -13.17
C THR A 752 23.75 -7.78 -13.84
N PHE A 753 24.17 -7.00 -14.83
CA PHE A 753 23.32 -6.16 -15.64
C PHE A 753 22.79 -6.91 -16.87
N SER A 754 21.63 -6.50 -17.39
CA SER A 754 20.92 -7.18 -18.48
C SER A 754 21.71 -7.28 -19.79
N ASN A 755 22.79 -6.50 -19.94
CA ASN A 755 23.73 -6.56 -21.06
C ASN A 755 24.97 -7.43 -20.82
N GLY A 756 25.03 -8.16 -19.70
CA GLY A 756 26.14 -9.03 -19.32
C GLY A 756 27.26 -8.38 -18.51
N THR A 757 27.22 -7.05 -18.28
CA THR A 757 28.20 -6.39 -17.40
C THR A 757 28.05 -6.88 -15.97
N THR A 758 29.16 -7.08 -15.25
CA THR A 758 29.15 -7.49 -13.84
C THR A 758 29.89 -6.50 -12.96
N LEU A 759 29.43 -6.36 -11.71
CA LEU A 759 30.00 -5.49 -10.70
C LEU A 759 29.93 -6.16 -9.32
N THR A 760 31.09 -6.53 -8.77
CA THR A 760 31.19 -7.00 -7.37
C THR A 760 31.28 -5.80 -6.43
N VAL A 761 30.38 -5.74 -5.45
CA VAL A 761 30.27 -4.66 -4.47
C VAL A 761 30.57 -5.21 -3.07
N GLY A 762 31.57 -4.62 -2.41
CA GLY A 762 31.94 -4.98 -1.03
C GLY A 762 30.80 -4.71 -0.03
N ALA A 763 30.88 -5.35 1.13
CA ALA A 763 29.93 -5.15 2.22
C ALA A 763 29.86 -3.67 2.66
N GLY A 764 28.65 -3.14 2.84
CA GLY A 764 28.39 -1.75 3.24
C GLY A 764 28.82 -0.67 2.24
N ARG A 765 29.10 -1.01 0.97
CA ARG A 765 29.66 -0.08 -0.02
C ARG A 765 28.71 0.24 -1.17
N THR A 766 28.98 1.37 -1.81
CA THR A 766 28.58 1.64 -3.20
C THR A 766 29.81 1.53 -4.10
N ALA A 767 29.63 1.02 -5.31
CA ALA A 767 30.69 0.90 -6.31
C ALA A 767 30.18 1.21 -7.73
N THR A 768 31.12 1.50 -8.63
CA THR A 768 30.85 1.71 -10.06
C THR A 768 31.84 0.96 -10.94
N THR A 769 31.41 0.64 -12.17
CA THR A 769 32.28 0.18 -13.26
C THR A 769 31.82 0.79 -14.60
N GLY A 770 32.61 0.59 -15.66
CA GLY A 770 32.41 1.22 -16.96
C GLY A 770 33.20 2.52 -17.09
N ALA A 771 32.53 3.61 -17.50
CA ALA A 771 33.18 4.91 -17.72
C ALA A 771 33.82 5.50 -16.45
N TYR A 772 33.26 5.22 -15.28
CA TYR A 772 33.89 5.46 -13.98
C TYR A 772 34.08 4.14 -13.21
N THR A 773 35.28 3.94 -12.66
CA THR A 773 35.56 2.89 -11.67
C THR A 773 35.82 3.56 -10.32
N TRP A 774 34.92 3.34 -9.37
CA TRP A 774 34.93 4.01 -8.07
C TRP A 774 34.33 3.09 -6.99
N SER A 775 34.71 3.27 -5.72
CA SER A 775 34.03 2.64 -4.60
C SER A 775 34.21 3.47 -3.33
N GLY A 776 33.13 3.60 -2.54
CA GLY A 776 33.10 4.32 -1.27
C GLY A 776 32.03 3.77 -0.33
N GLY A 777 31.94 4.36 0.87
CA GLY A 777 31.19 3.80 2.00
C GLY A 777 32.02 2.81 2.81
N ASN A 778 31.80 2.78 4.13
CA ASN A 778 32.50 1.87 5.04
C ASN A 778 31.60 1.23 6.11
N ALA A 779 30.28 1.29 5.93
CA ALA A 779 29.31 0.72 6.85
C ALA A 779 29.58 -0.76 7.16
N THR A 780 29.27 -1.20 8.38
CA THR A 780 29.42 -2.61 8.80
C THR A 780 28.50 -3.56 8.04
N GLY A 781 27.42 -3.02 7.48
CA GLY A 781 26.42 -3.76 6.72
C GLY A 781 25.28 -4.28 7.60
N GLY A 782 24.07 -4.19 7.06
CA GLY A 782 22.87 -4.84 7.56
C GLY A 782 22.89 -6.36 7.37
N THR A 783 21.83 -7.02 7.79
CA THR A 783 21.70 -8.47 7.65
C THR A 783 21.66 -8.88 6.18
N PRO A 784 22.42 -9.91 5.76
CA PRO A 784 22.25 -10.51 4.43
C PRO A 784 20.80 -10.94 4.22
N PRO A 785 20.31 -11.05 2.96
CA PRO A 785 18.93 -11.41 2.69
C PRO A 785 18.57 -12.71 3.41
N THR A 786 17.65 -12.62 4.37
CA THR A 786 17.02 -13.81 4.91
C THR A 786 16.17 -14.36 3.78
N THR A 787 16.33 -15.65 3.47
CA THR A 787 15.33 -16.33 2.63
C THR A 787 13.99 -16.10 3.31
N PRO A 788 12.96 -15.56 2.61
CA PRO A 788 11.74 -15.15 3.27
C PRO A 788 11.13 -16.32 4.07
N PRO A 789 10.41 -16.04 5.18
CA PRO A 789 9.34 -16.94 5.58
C PRO A 789 8.46 -17.07 4.33
N PRO A 790 8.36 -18.25 3.70
CA PRO A 790 7.98 -18.33 2.30
C PRO A 790 6.62 -17.68 2.09
N THR A 791 6.60 -16.61 1.28
CA THR A 791 5.35 -16.12 0.70
C THR A 791 4.73 -17.33 0.00
N THR A 792 3.61 -17.82 0.54
CA THR A 792 3.07 -19.12 0.14
C THR A 792 2.93 -19.16 -1.38
N PRO A 793 3.61 -20.10 -2.06
CA PRO A 793 3.39 -20.32 -3.48
C PRO A 793 1.90 -20.55 -3.74
N PRO A 794 1.38 -20.25 -4.94
CA PRO A 794 0.04 -20.67 -5.32
C PRO A 794 -0.14 -22.16 -4.99
N PRO A 795 -1.24 -22.56 -4.34
CA PRO A 795 -1.35 -23.88 -3.71
C PRO A 795 -1.16 -24.99 -4.75
N THR A 796 -0.13 -25.81 -4.55
CA THR A 796 0.07 -27.03 -5.35
C THR A 796 -1.11 -27.97 -5.10
N PRO A 797 -1.85 -28.41 -6.14
CA PRO A 797 -3.05 -29.22 -5.93
C PRO A 797 -2.80 -30.58 -5.25
N GLY A 798 -3.76 -31.01 -4.44
CA GLY A 798 -4.18 -32.42 -4.33
C GLY A 798 -3.35 -33.41 -3.49
N ASN A 799 -2.05 -33.24 -3.26
CA ASN A 799 -1.30 -34.28 -2.54
C ASN A 799 -1.70 -34.31 -1.03
N PRO A 800 -1.98 -35.47 -0.39
CA PRO A 800 -2.21 -35.56 1.06
C PRO A 800 -0.94 -35.81 1.89
N THR A 801 0.18 -36.17 1.27
CA THR A 801 1.48 -36.32 1.96
C THR A 801 2.21 -34.97 2.00
N ARG A 802 2.73 -34.60 3.17
CA ARG A 802 3.37 -33.31 3.45
C ARG A 802 4.64 -33.52 4.27
N TYR A 803 5.77 -33.06 3.77
CA TYR A 803 7.02 -33.06 4.53
C TYR A 803 7.12 -31.77 5.34
N LEU A 804 7.70 -31.87 6.54
CA LEU A 804 8.06 -30.70 7.34
C LEU A 804 9.28 -30.06 6.68
N LEU A 805 9.21 -28.78 6.34
CA LEU A 805 10.26 -28.07 5.59
C LEU A 805 11.02 -27.05 6.45
N PRO A 806 12.32 -26.81 6.16
CA PRO A 806 13.02 -25.64 6.66
C PRO A 806 12.21 -24.36 6.42
N GLY A 807 12.14 -23.48 7.42
CA GLY A 807 11.34 -22.25 7.35
C GLY A 807 9.84 -22.41 7.69
N GLY A 808 9.42 -23.57 8.23
CA GLY A 808 8.05 -23.73 8.77
C GLY A 808 6.97 -24.04 7.73
N GLY A 809 7.35 -24.58 6.57
CA GLY A 809 6.40 -25.05 5.56
C GLY A 809 5.98 -26.51 5.76
N LEU A 810 4.77 -26.85 5.32
CA LEU A 810 4.35 -28.23 5.03
C LEU A 810 4.17 -28.37 3.52
N GLY A 811 4.95 -29.23 2.85
CA GLY A 811 4.98 -29.26 1.37
C GLY A 811 5.40 -30.59 0.74
N ALA A 812 5.81 -30.55 -0.52
CA ALA A 812 6.50 -31.67 -1.16
C ALA A 812 7.89 -31.88 -0.52
N ALA A 813 8.51 -33.05 -0.71
CA ALA A 813 9.83 -33.34 -0.15
C ALA A 813 10.90 -32.34 -0.66
N GLY A 814 11.61 -31.71 0.28
CA GLY A 814 12.77 -30.87 0.01
C GLY A 814 14.11 -31.64 0.07
N GLY A 815 15.24 -30.93 0.09
CA GLY A 815 16.52 -31.53 0.48
C GLY A 815 16.59 -31.79 1.98
N ALA A 816 17.32 -32.83 2.41
CA ALA A 816 17.52 -33.16 3.82
C ALA A 816 18.11 -31.98 4.60
N ALA A 817 17.52 -31.66 5.75
CA ALA A 817 17.92 -30.55 6.61
C ALA A 817 17.47 -30.81 8.06
N THR A 818 17.80 -29.93 9.00
CA THR A 818 17.45 -30.10 10.43
C THR A 818 16.93 -28.80 11.04
N VAL A 819 16.11 -28.91 12.08
CA VAL A 819 15.75 -27.81 12.99
C VAL A 819 15.89 -28.23 14.45
N THR A 820 16.18 -27.28 15.32
CA THR A 820 16.30 -27.54 16.77
C THR A 820 14.94 -27.40 17.46
N VAL A 821 14.46 -28.49 18.07
CA VAL A 821 13.38 -28.43 19.05
C VAL A 821 14.00 -28.00 20.38
N ALA A 822 13.55 -26.86 20.92
CA ALA A 822 14.11 -26.31 22.15
C ALA A 822 13.88 -27.25 23.36
N ALA A 823 14.76 -27.17 24.36
CA ALA A 823 14.58 -27.88 25.63
C ALA A 823 13.25 -27.51 26.30
N ALA A 824 12.62 -28.46 26.98
CA ALA A 824 11.38 -28.20 27.71
C ALA A 824 11.64 -27.29 28.91
N ASN A 825 12.72 -27.52 29.67
CA ASN A 825 13.07 -26.81 30.90
C ASN A 825 11.93 -26.81 31.95
N GLY A 826 11.10 -27.85 31.91
CA GLY A 826 9.87 -27.99 32.68
C GLY A 826 9.10 -29.23 32.24
N ASN A 827 7.82 -29.30 32.61
CA ASN A 827 6.88 -30.26 32.06
C ASN A 827 5.78 -29.49 31.30
N HIS A 828 5.71 -29.73 29.99
CA HIS A 828 4.83 -29.09 29.02
C HIS A 828 4.00 -30.13 28.25
N ASP A 829 3.72 -31.28 28.86
CA ASP A 829 2.86 -32.33 28.28
C ASP A 829 1.49 -31.76 27.90
N GLY A 830 1.07 -32.00 26.66
CA GLY A 830 -0.16 -31.50 26.06
C GLY A 830 -0.19 -29.99 25.72
N THR A 831 0.84 -29.22 26.11
CA THR A 831 0.86 -27.75 26.01
C THR A 831 2.07 -27.24 25.22
N PRO A 832 1.91 -26.95 23.91
CA PRO A 832 3.01 -26.47 23.07
C PRO A 832 3.71 -25.23 23.64
N THR A 833 5.01 -25.38 23.87
CA THR A 833 5.88 -24.34 24.44
C THR A 833 7.16 -24.32 23.63
N ASN A 834 7.57 -23.16 23.10
CA ASN A 834 8.71 -23.01 22.19
C ASN A 834 8.66 -23.97 20.97
N ALA A 835 7.45 -24.23 20.46
CA ALA A 835 7.23 -25.22 19.41
C ALA A 835 7.79 -24.79 18.05
N GLN A 836 8.36 -25.73 17.31
CA GLN A 836 8.60 -25.61 15.89
C GLN A 836 7.25 -25.76 15.15
N VAL A 837 6.88 -24.74 14.38
CA VAL A 837 5.56 -24.66 13.72
C VAL A 837 5.72 -24.83 12.21
N PHE A 838 4.95 -25.74 11.63
CA PHE A 838 4.93 -26.00 10.19
C PHE A 838 3.51 -25.86 9.66
N THR A 839 3.30 -25.14 8.56
CA THR A 839 1.94 -24.83 8.06
C THR A 839 1.79 -25.05 6.56
N ALA A 840 0.61 -25.50 6.13
CA ALA A 840 0.13 -25.46 4.75
C ALA A 840 -1.26 -24.83 4.71
N THR A 841 -1.45 -23.77 3.91
CA THR A 841 -2.73 -23.06 3.69
C THR A 841 -3.27 -23.34 2.30
N GLY A 842 -4.53 -22.96 2.02
CA GLY A 842 -5.13 -23.07 0.69
C GLY A 842 -5.40 -24.51 0.23
N LEU A 843 -5.49 -25.45 1.18
CA LEU A 843 -5.70 -26.86 0.88
C LEU A 843 -7.14 -27.10 0.44
N ASN A 844 -7.28 -27.76 -0.71
CA ASN A 844 -8.55 -28.20 -1.27
C ASN A 844 -8.45 -29.72 -1.46
N LEU A 845 -8.92 -30.49 -0.47
CA LEU A 845 -8.76 -31.95 -0.40
C LEU A 845 -10.04 -32.60 0.12
N ALA A 846 -10.46 -33.70 -0.48
CA ALA A 846 -11.61 -34.46 0.01
C ALA A 846 -11.17 -35.35 1.19
N TYR A 847 -11.97 -35.39 2.26
CA TYR A 847 -11.69 -36.30 3.37
C TYR A 847 -11.95 -37.74 2.93
N ALA A 848 -10.89 -38.57 2.93
CA ALA A 848 -10.92 -39.92 2.38
C ALA A 848 -11.24 -41.00 3.43
N GLY A 849 -11.40 -40.60 4.69
CA GLY A 849 -11.47 -41.51 5.83
C GLY A 849 -10.09 -41.93 6.33
N GLY A 850 -10.00 -42.25 7.61
CA GLY A 850 -8.76 -42.71 8.26
C GLY A 850 -8.37 -41.85 9.45
N GLN A 851 -7.08 -41.81 9.75
CA GLN A 851 -6.49 -41.01 10.83
C GLN A 851 -5.21 -40.35 10.32
N THR A 852 -4.83 -39.25 10.96
CA THR A 852 -3.55 -38.58 10.74
C THR A 852 -2.41 -39.52 11.09
N ALA A 853 -1.50 -39.73 10.13
CA ALA A 853 -0.29 -40.52 10.32
C ALA A 853 0.93 -39.62 10.12
N PHE A 854 2.02 -39.92 10.82
CA PHE A 854 3.26 -39.16 10.71
C PHE A 854 4.47 -40.02 11.04
N ASP A 855 5.63 -39.54 10.61
CA ASP A 855 6.93 -40.10 10.95
C ASP A 855 7.89 -38.92 11.13
N LEU A 856 8.31 -38.67 12.37
CA LEU A 856 9.22 -37.58 12.73
C LEU A 856 10.56 -38.16 13.14
N PHE A 857 11.62 -37.67 12.49
CA PHE A 857 13.00 -38.08 12.73
C PHE A 857 13.57 -37.22 13.85
N LEU A 858 13.76 -37.79 15.04
CA LEU A 858 14.23 -37.09 16.23
C LEU A 858 15.58 -37.64 16.70
N ASP A 859 16.50 -36.77 17.09
CA ASP A 859 17.81 -37.15 17.65
C ASP A 859 18.11 -36.25 18.85
N ALA A 860 18.28 -36.84 20.04
CA ALA A 860 18.62 -36.14 21.28
C ALA A 860 20.12 -36.26 21.64
N ASP A 861 20.95 -36.75 20.71
CA ASP A 861 22.36 -37.11 20.89
C ASP A 861 22.58 -38.00 22.14
N ARG A 862 23.06 -37.44 23.25
CA ARG A 862 23.31 -38.18 24.50
C ARG A 862 22.44 -37.68 25.67
N ALA A 863 21.39 -36.91 25.37
CA ALA A 863 20.54 -36.31 26.38
C ALA A 863 19.59 -37.33 27.03
N VAL A 864 19.78 -37.56 28.34
CA VAL A 864 18.89 -38.41 29.12
C VAL A 864 17.61 -37.66 29.49
N GLY A 865 16.45 -38.29 29.29
CA GLY A 865 15.16 -37.79 29.77
C GLY A 865 14.50 -36.73 28.88
N ASN A 866 14.89 -36.63 27.61
CA ASN A 866 14.20 -35.81 26.62
C ASN A 866 12.91 -36.51 26.13
N GLY A 867 11.86 -35.73 25.89
CA GLY A 867 10.61 -36.22 25.33
C GLY A 867 9.92 -35.18 24.46
N VAL A 868 9.68 -35.50 23.19
CA VAL A 868 9.16 -34.57 22.17
C VAL A 868 7.73 -34.94 21.81
N GLN A 869 6.88 -33.93 21.63
CA GLN A 869 5.44 -34.08 21.43
C GLN A 869 4.97 -33.38 20.15
N LEU A 870 3.81 -33.80 19.66
CA LEU A 870 3.21 -33.36 18.40
C LEU A 870 1.76 -32.91 18.60
N ARG A 871 1.40 -31.80 17.95
CA ARG A 871 0.02 -31.36 17.77
C ARG A 871 -0.21 -31.06 16.28
N VAL A 872 -1.36 -31.48 15.76
CA VAL A 872 -1.81 -31.18 14.40
C VAL A 872 -3.18 -30.50 14.49
N SER A 873 -3.32 -29.34 13.86
CA SER A 873 -4.53 -28.52 13.84
C SER A 873 -5.03 -28.38 12.39
N TYR A 874 -6.35 -28.46 12.19
CA TYR A 874 -7.01 -28.31 10.90
C TYR A 874 -8.05 -27.19 10.98
N ASP A 875 -7.87 -26.18 10.14
CA ASP A 875 -8.88 -25.23 9.69
C ASP A 875 -9.46 -25.81 8.40
N LEU A 876 -10.70 -26.26 8.44
CA LEU A 876 -11.33 -26.96 7.33
C LEU A 876 -11.82 -26.02 6.22
N THR A 877 -11.96 -24.72 6.50
CA THR A 877 -12.63 -23.77 5.60
C THR A 877 -11.80 -22.54 5.22
N GLY A 878 -10.58 -22.41 5.76
CA GLY A 878 -9.72 -21.25 5.58
C GLY A 878 -10.20 -20.02 6.35
N ASN A 879 -10.94 -20.22 7.45
CA ASN A 879 -11.57 -19.15 8.24
C ASN A 879 -10.72 -18.64 9.42
N GLY A 880 -9.57 -19.28 9.69
CA GLY A 880 -8.66 -18.93 10.79
C GLY A 880 -8.97 -19.58 12.15
N SER A 881 -10.01 -20.40 12.23
CA SER A 881 -10.37 -21.23 13.39
C SER A 881 -9.98 -22.69 13.17
N TRP A 882 -9.88 -23.48 14.24
CA TRP A 882 -9.43 -24.88 14.18
C TRP A 882 -10.59 -25.83 14.49
N GLU A 883 -11.28 -26.34 13.47
CA GLU A 883 -12.40 -27.29 13.64
C GLU A 883 -11.95 -28.71 14.04
N ARG A 884 -10.65 -29.05 13.88
CA ARG A 884 -10.05 -30.28 14.44
C ARG A 884 -8.69 -29.96 15.04
N VAL A 885 -8.42 -30.44 16.26
CA VAL A 885 -7.08 -30.42 16.86
C VAL A 885 -6.77 -31.79 17.45
N GLU A 886 -5.58 -32.31 17.17
CA GLU A 886 -5.11 -33.63 17.59
C GLU A 886 -3.74 -33.47 18.27
N THR A 887 -3.58 -34.02 19.47
CA THR A 887 -2.32 -34.00 20.23
C THR A 887 -1.93 -35.43 20.57
N TRP A 888 -0.70 -35.83 20.26
CA TRP A 888 -0.18 -37.16 20.55
C TRP A 888 0.58 -37.20 21.87
N ARG A 889 0.76 -38.39 22.45
CA ARG A 889 1.63 -38.57 23.61
C ARG A 889 3.08 -38.30 23.20
N TYR A 890 3.85 -37.68 24.10
CA TYR A 890 5.26 -37.44 23.82
C TYR A 890 6.03 -38.76 23.58
N PHE A 891 7.00 -38.69 22.68
CA PHE A 891 7.97 -39.73 22.42
C PHE A 891 9.22 -39.45 23.24
N ALA A 892 9.54 -40.35 24.16
CA ALA A 892 10.81 -40.31 24.89
C ALA A 892 11.92 -40.81 23.97
N THR A 893 12.97 -40.00 23.82
CA THR A 893 14.14 -40.32 23.00
C THR A 893 15.19 -41.07 23.82
N ASP A 894 15.81 -42.09 23.23
CA ASP A 894 16.98 -42.76 23.83
C ASP A 894 18.21 -41.83 23.82
N PRO A 895 19.10 -41.90 24.83
CA PRO A 895 20.31 -41.07 24.92
C PRO A 895 21.45 -41.64 24.06
N VAL A 896 21.17 -41.94 22.79
CA VAL A 896 22.10 -42.52 21.81
C VAL A 896 22.06 -41.71 20.50
N PRO A 897 23.22 -41.30 19.93
CA PRO A 897 23.21 -40.46 18.74
C PRO A 897 22.64 -41.17 17.51
N GLY A 898 21.76 -40.48 16.78
CA GLY A 898 21.09 -40.98 15.58
C GLY A 898 19.58 -40.72 15.60
N TYR A 899 18.95 -40.73 14.42
CA TYR A 899 17.51 -40.51 14.32
C TYR A 899 16.68 -41.70 14.80
N GLU A 900 15.83 -41.44 15.77
CA GLU A 900 14.68 -42.25 16.16
C GLU A 900 13.41 -41.80 15.43
N HIS A 901 12.43 -42.70 15.35
CA HIS A 901 11.19 -42.51 14.59
C HIS A 901 9.98 -42.32 15.51
N TYR A 902 9.61 -41.07 15.77
CA TYR A 902 8.36 -40.75 16.44
C TYR A 902 7.19 -40.80 15.44
N THR A 903 6.31 -41.78 15.62
CA THR A 903 5.15 -42.04 14.74
C THR A 903 3.83 -41.98 15.51
N GLN A 904 2.70 -42.00 14.79
CA GLN A 904 1.35 -42.02 15.40
C GLN A 904 1.10 -43.22 16.35
N SER A 905 1.97 -44.24 16.35
CA SER A 905 1.92 -45.38 17.26
C SER A 905 2.06 -45.03 18.75
N ALA A 906 2.63 -43.86 19.07
CA ALA A 906 2.63 -43.32 20.44
C ALA A 906 1.20 -43.10 21.01
N GLY A 907 0.22 -42.96 20.11
CA GLY A 907 -1.19 -42.78 20.43
C GLY A 907 -1.57 -41.34 20.72
N LEU A 908 -2.85 -41.02 20.52
CA LEU A 908 -3.42 -39.72 20.86
C LEU A 908 -3.46 -39.52 22.37
N ALA A 909 -2.99 -38.36 22.83
CA ALA A 909 -3.20 -37.85 24.18
C ALA A 909 -4.55 -37.13 24.29
N SER A 910 -4.91 -36.33 23.29
CA SER A 910 -6.22 -35.68 23.18
C SER A 910 -6.59 -35.38 21.73
N ALA A 911 -7.89 -35.22 21.47
CA ALA A 911 -8.37 -34.67 20.20
C ALA A 911 -9.74 -33.97 20.38
N THR A 912 -9.96 -32.88 19.67
CA THR A 912 -11.21 -32.09 19.69
C THR A 912 -11.76 -31.92 18.27
N GLY A 913 -13.09 -31.86 18.13
CA GLY A 913 -13.74 -31.67 16.83
C GLY A 913 -13.66 -32.89 15.90
N THR A 914 -13.96 -32.71 14.62
CA THR A 914 -14.08 -33.80 13.63
C THR A 914 -13.40 -33.44 12.32
N LEU A 915 -12.72 -34.40 11.69
CA LEU A 915 -12.19 -34.24 10.34
C LEU A 915 -13.35 -34.13 9.32
N GLY A 916 -13.18 -33.28 8.33
CA GLY A 916 -14.09 -33.04 7.21
C GLY A 916 -13.30 -32.58 5.99
N ALA A 917 -13.94 -32.27 4.86
CA ALA A 917 -13.22 -31.81 3.67
C ALA A 917 -12.48 -30.49 3.93
N LEU A 918 -11.27 -30.36 3.36
CA LEU A 918 -10.53 -29.11 3.34
C LEU A 918 -10.99 -28.31 2.12
N SER A 919 -11.47 -27.09 2.33
CA SER A 919 -11.89 -26.14 1.30
C SER A 919 -11.21 -24.81 1.57
N ASN A 920 -10.15 -24.48 0.80
CA ASN A 920 -9.20 -23.41 1.10
C ASN A 920 -8.55 -23.53 2.52
N GLY A 921 -8.59 -24.73 3.10
CA GLY A 921 -8.25 -24.97 4.50
C GLY A 921 -6.77 -24.87 4.84
N THR A 922 -6.47 -24.84 6.14
CA THR A 922 -5.11 -24.79 6.68
C THR A 922 -4.83 -25.99 7.56
N VAL A 923 -3.67 -26.61 7.41
CA VAL A 923 -3.14 -27.59 8.38
C VAL A 923 -1.87 -27.04 9.01
N ARG A 924 -1.80 -27.08 10.34
CA ARG A 924 -0.64 -26.68 11.16
C ARG A 924 -0.14 -27.86 11.98
N VAL A 925 1.17 -28.07 11.98
CA VAL A 925 1.90 -29.00 12.83
C VAL A 925 2.74 -28.22 13.83
N GLU A 926 2.73 -28.62 15.09
CA GLU A 926 3.51 -28.03 16.17
C GLU A 926 4.32 -29.12 16.87
N VAL A 927 5.65 -28.97 16.94
CA VAL A 927 6.59 -29.94 17.55
C VAL A 927 7.35 -29.27 18.68
N TRP A 928 7.28 -29.80 19.91
CA TRP A 928 7.96 -29.23 21.08
C TRP A 928 8.50 -30.30 22.02
N SER A 929 9.48 -29.97 22.85
CA SER A 929 9.87 -30.83 23.97
C SER A 929 8.83 -30.70 25.09
N ALA A 930 8.12 -31.78 25.38
CA ALA A 930 7.21 -31.86 26.52
C ALA A 930 7.99 -32.01 27.84
N ILE A 931 9.11 -32.74 27.83
CA ILE A 931 10.01 -32.93 28.97
C ILE A 931 11.48 -32.91 28.53
N GLY A 932 12.38 -32.70 29.48
CA GLY A 932 13.84 -32.69 29.26
C GLY A 932 14.48 -31.31 29.35
N SER A 933 15.76 -31.26 29.74
CA SER A 933 16.54 -30.01 29.89
C SER A 933 17.49 -29.74 28.72
N ASN A 934 17.51 -30.60 27.70
CA ASN A 934 18.37 -30.46 26.52
C ASN A 934 17.50 -30.25 25.27
N PRO A 935 17.99 -29.55 24.23
CA PRO A 935 17.32 -29.52 22.94
C PRO A 935 17.37 -30.88 22.25
N SER A 936 16.46 -31.11 21.29
CA SER A 936 16.50 -32.26 20.38
C SER A 936 16.56 -31.76 18.93
N THR A 937 17.18 -32.53 18.03
CA THR A 937 17.22 -32.27 16.59
C THR A 937 16.03 -32.94 15.91
N LEU A 938 15.31 -32.21 15.08
CA LEU A 938 14.26 -32.72 14.21
C LEU A 938 14.75 -32.68 12.75
N GLY A 939 14.82 -33.85 12.10
CA GLY A 939 15.11 -33.95 10.68
C GLY A 939 13.94 -33.44 9.84
N VAL A 940 14.19 -32.62 8.82
CA VAL A 940 13.19 -31.97 7.96
C VAL A 940 13.60 -32.07 6.48
N GLY A 941 12.78 -31.53 5.57
CA GLY A 941 13.04 -31.56 4.13
C GLY A 941 12.45 -32.80 3.46
N ASN A 942 13.18 -33.91 3.48
CA ASN A 942 12.71 -35.23 3.00
C ASN A 942 12.62 -36.30 4.10
N GLN A 943 12.91 -35.93 5.35
CA GLN A 943 12.90 -36.84 6.49
C GLN A 943 11.52 -36.89 7.17
N SER A 944 11.22 -35.92 8.04
CA SER A 944 9.94 -35.89 8.75
C SER A 944 8.74 -35.59 7.85
N VAL A 945 7.69 -36.39 7.99
CA VAL A 945 6.53 -36.40 7.09
C VAL A 945 5.22 -36.61 7.83
N LEU A 946 4.23 -35.81 7.45
CA LEU A 946 2.82 -35.89 7.80
C LEU A 946 2.03 -36.49 6.62
N ARG A 947 1.11 -37.41 6.90
CA ARG A 947 0.19 -38.01 5.93
C ARG A 947 -1.23 -37.69 6.39
N LEU A 948 -1.88 -36.80 5.65
CA LEU A 948 -3.25 -36.36 5.92
C LEU A 948 -4.24 -37.47 5.48
N PRO A 949 -5.34 -37.73 6.21
CA PRO A 949 -6.36 -38.70 5.84
C PRO A 949 -7.32 -38.20 4.73
N TYR A 950 -6.75 -37.76 3.61
CA TYR A 950 -7.43 -37.06 2.52
C TYR A 950 -7.00 -37.58 1.14
N SER A 951 -7.76 -37.22 0.11
CA SER A 951 -7.52 -37.51 -1.32
C SER A 951 -7.64 -36.27 -2.19
#